data_AF-A0A940Y4F3-F1
#
_entry.id   AF-A0A940Y4F3-F1
#
_cell.length_a   1.000
_cell.length_b   1.000
_cell.length_c   1.000
_cell.angle_alpha   90.00
_cell.angle_beta   90.00
_cell.angle_gamma   90.00
#
_symmetry.space_group_name_H-M   'P 1'
#
loop_
_entity.id
_entity.type
_entity.pdbx_description
1 polymer ?
#
loop_
_entity_poly.entity_id
_entity_poly.type
_entity_poly.pdbx_seq_one_letter_code
_entity_poly.pdbx_strand_id
1 'polypeptide(L)'
;MTSLKSLGSLRSRIQLRQRLALFLAVLLGAAGLAAASVATAVEDPVEVHGLKGEYYTQSAPGAFDFHELKATGMDAQLDFDNLESRLRAATGKSDDVSVRWTGRIVPEKTGPTTFSIIGDNGFRLWVDGKLTIDHWVDDWDREQTAEPVELTAGTAYDIKVEYFEHYGGSNLHLRWTPPGGTKTAIPQSAFLLPAGYDYDGAIATTVLKDGRTLRLDFAQELKAPAAGLIDHLDAVIGGATWPLGRIKLDPADSKSLLIELKEPVVGNKTGTARGSADVRYDGEGGLSAKDGNVVKPFWSSGTNRSTHQLSTKWGKDVTPANAHREYPRPQLTRDNWENLNGSWQFAAAEAGEQPPVGKKLAEKILVPYPVESQLSGIERHEDRMWYRRTFTVPKDWKIGSKQRLRLNFGAVDWRSEVYVNGTKVADHQGGYDKFGADVTDALKPGRTQELIVGVYDPTDAANGENPPIGKQRLDPSGIWYTPSSGIWQTVWMEPVAADHVDSLALTPDVTAGTLTVAPKGVRDGVPVTATAYEGKRKVATVSGRTGSPLTLKIRDARLWSPDDPFLYDLKVAVGSDRVGSYFGMRSIAVENVEGTPRTVLNGKPVFMMATLDQGFWPDGLHTAPSDKALAYDLKMHKAMGFNSVRKHIKVEPDRWFYWADKLGLMVWQDMPAMTAGVNPSATARATYEREMKQMIDEHISSPSIVMWVTFNEGWGQYDVGRIAAQAKAWDPTRLVNNQSGLNLGADGGTGDIMDEHGYPSPALPPHPDGKRALVMGEYGGLGLAVPGHAWSVQQSYVDVDPATYTDDYLTKLAEVHALACKGGNGAVYTQIADVEGELNGLITYDRAVVKPDVARVRAAHEALIDDVSRAIPAGCV
;
A
#
# COMPACT_ATOMS: atom_id res chain seq x y z
N MET A 1 4.92 -23.42 67.15
CA MET A 1 5.89 -23.14 68.22
C MET A 1 6.05 -21.63 68.38
N THR A 2 6.56 -21.17 69.53
CA THR A 2 7.18 -19.85 69.85
C THR A 2 7.21 -18.77 68.75
N SER A 3 6.66 -17.55 68.91
CA SER A 3 6.80 -16.54 69.98
C SER A 3 8.26 -16.07 70.15
N LEU A 4 8.58 -14.77 70.00
CA LEU A 4 8.53 -13.72 71.02
C LEU A 4 8.46 -12.30 70.34
N LYS A 5 7.65 -11.31 70.80
CA LYS A 5 7.94 -10.21 71.79
C LYS A 5 8.91 -9.09 71.29
N SER A 6 8.80 -7.80 71.66
CA SER A 6 7.82 -7.05 72.50
C SER A 6 7.93 -5.51 72.35
N LEU A 7 6.89 -4.81 72.85
CA LEU A 7 6.68 -3.38 73.20
C LEU A 7 7.88 -2.66 73.86
N GLY A 8 7.93 -1.31 74.02
CA GLY A 8 6.90 -0.24 73.92
C GLY A 8 7.53 1.18 74.04
N SER A 9 6.87 2.35 74.08
CA SER A 9 5.55 2.83 74.57
C SER A 9 5.69 3.77 75.80
N LEU A 10 5.37 5.08 75.65
CA LEU A 10 4.71 5.99 76.62
C LEU A 10 4.52 7.38 75.92
N ARG A 11 3.33 8.04 75.92
CA ARG A 11 2.77 9.03 76.89
C ARG A 11 3.59 10.33 77.06
N SER A 12 3.01 11.55 77.14
CA SER A 12 1.58 11.98 77.12
C SER A 12 1.36 13.51 77.04
N ARG A 13 0.17 13.92 76.54
CA ARG A 13 -0.67 15.09 76.95
C ARG A 13 -0.05 16.50 77.09
N ILE A 14 -0.62 17.46 76.35
CA ILE A 14 -1.20 18.78 76.78
C ILE A 14 -1.80 19.42 75.50
N GLN A 15 -3.14 19.60 75.41
CA GLN A 15 -3.89 20.86 75.60
C GLN A 15 -3.56 21.98 74.59
N LEU A 16 -4.48 22.82 74.08
CA LEU A 16 -5.97 22.88 74.10
C LEU A 16 -6.40 23.98 73.09
N ARG A 17 -7.67 23.99 72.65
CA ARG A 17 -8.36 25.07 71.89
C ARG A 17 -7.95 25.23 70.40
N GLN A 18 -8.85 25.59 69.47
CA GLN A 18 -10.31 25.36 69.37
C GLN A 18 -10.74 25.52 67.90
N ARG A 19 -11.69 24.70 67.42
CA ARG A 19 -12.48 24.98 66.20
C ARG A 19 -13.91 25.33 66.65
N LEU A 20 -14.47 26.47 66.21
CA LEU A 20 -15.86 26.71 65.74
C LEU A 20 -16.22 28.22 65.75
N ALA A 21 -17.39 28.55 65.16
CA ALA A 21 -17.99 29.88 64.96
C ALA A 21 -17.26 30.76 63.90
N LEU A 22 -17.80 31.15 62.73
CA LEU A 22 -19.17 31.35 62.20
C LEU A 22 -19.77 32.76 62.47
N PHE A 23 -19.55 33.66 61.50
CA PHE A 23 -20.37 34.80 61.02
C PHE A 23 -20.91 35.92 61.95
N LEU A 24 -20.76 37.17 61.44
CA LEU A 24 -21.42 38.46 61.76
C LEU A 24 -21.18 39.07 63.18
N ALA A 25 -21.12 40.41 63.38
CA ALA A 25 -20.81 41.56 62.50
C ALA A 25 -20.73 42.90 63.31
N VAL A 26 -20.45 44.01 62.60
CA VAL A 26 -20.77 45.44 62.91
C VAL A 26 -19.77 46.26 63.77
N LEU A 27 -19.08 47.20 63.08
CA LEU A 27 -18.61 48.58 63.45
C LEU A 27 -17.86 48.80 64.81
N LEU A 28 -16.83 49.67 64.93
CA LEU A 28 -16.34 50.80 64.12
C LEU A 28 -14.80 50.77 63.98
N GLY A 29 -14.25 51.45 62.95
CA GLY A 29 -12.82 51.73 62.83
C GLY A 29 -12.36 52.07 61.42
N ALA A 30 -12.73 53.25 60.90
CA ALA A 30 -12.42 53.65 59.52
C ALA A 30 -11.25 54.65 59.44
N ALA A 31 -10.14 54.27 58.79
CA ALA A 31 -9.24 55.15 58.02
C ALA A 31 -8.11 54.35 57.35
N GLY A 32 -7.68 54.75 56.15
CA GLY A 32 -6.29 54.57 55.71
C GLY A 32 -5.85 53.20 55.14
N LEU A 33 -6.55 52.69 54.12
CA LEU A 33 -5.95 51.74 53.17
C LEU A 33 -6.07 52.32 51.75
N ALA A 34 -4.93 52.74 51.18
CA ALA A 34 -4.87 53.19 49.80
C ALA A 34 -5.02 51.99 48.87
N ALA A 35 -5.79 52.15 47.79
CA ALA A 35 -5.92 51.13 46.76
C ALA A 35 -4.61 51.04 45.95
N ALA A 36 -3.75 50.09 46.33
CA ALA A 36 -2.70 49.62 45.42
C ALA A 36 -3.41 48.93 44.23
N SER A 37 -3.35 49.56 43.06
CA SER A 37 -3.81 48.95 41.82
C SER A 37 -2.99 47.69 41.57
N VAL A 38 -3.62 46.52 41.65
CA VAL A 38 -3.04 45.30 41.09
C VAL A 38 -3.00 45.51 39.59
N ALA A 39 -1.85 45.91 39.07
CA ALA A 39 -1.61 45.90 37.64
C ALA A 39 -1.78 44.46 37.17
N THR A 40 -2.72 44.23 36.27
CA THR A 40 -2.77 43.00 35.50
C THR A 40 -1.42 42.85 34.82
N ALA A 41 -0.70 41.77 35.12
CA ALA A 41 0.43 41.38 34.29
C ALA A 41 -0.11 41.21 32.87
N VAL A 42 0.41 42.02 31.95
CA VAL A 42 0.22 41.77 30.52
C VAL A 42 0.99 40.48 30.26
N GLU A 43 0.34 39.45 29.70
CA GLU A 43 1.07 38.30 29.18
C GLU A 43 2.06 38.82 28.13
N ASP A 44 3.34 38.45 28.25
CA ASP A 44 4.29 38.74 27.17
C ASP A 44 3.73 38.16 25.86
N PRO A 45 3.74 38.92 24.75
CA PRO A 45 3.13 38.47 23.50
C PRO A 45 3.76 37.16 23.04
N VAL A 46 2.92 36.19 22.65
CA VAL A 46 3.35 34.87 22.21
C VAL A 46 4.31 35.03 21.03
N GLU A 47 5.55 34.58 21.19
CA GLU A 47 6.57 34.70 20.15
C GLU A 47 6.19 33.85 18.93
N VAL A 48 6.05 34.49 17.77
CA VAL A 48 5.59 33.84 16.54
C VAL A 48 6.78 33.23 15.81
N HIS A 49 6.82 31.90 15.84
CA HIS A 49 7.86 31.07 15.24
C HIS A 49 7.51 30.68 13.79
N GLY A 50 8.44 30.92 12.88
CA GLY A 50 8.32 30.67 11.44
C GLY A 50 9.11 31.67 10.60
N LEU A 51 8.98 31.59 9.28
CA LEU A 51 9.60 32.51 8.32
C LEU A 51 8.54 33.27 7.52
N LYS A 52 8.86 34.51 7.12
CA LYS A 52 8.05 35.28 6.17
C LYS A 52 8.30 34.73 4.77
N GLY A 53 7.31 34.05 4.19
CA GLY A 53 7.32 33.60 2.79
C GLY A 53 6.76 34.68 1.86
N GLU A 54 7.52 35.01 0.81
CA GLU A 54 7.15 35.91 -0.28
C GLU A 54 7.08 35.11 -1.60
N TYR A 55 5.92 35.09 -2.24
CA TYR A 55 5.62 34.21 -3.38
C TYR A 55 5.45 35.02 -4.67
N TYR A 56 6.24 34.69 -5.68
CA TYR A 56 6.37 35.46 -6.92
C TYR A 56 6.09 34.59 -8.15
N THR A 57 5.50 35.14 -9.19
CA THR A 57 5.56 34.53 -10.54
C THR A 57 6.81 35.00 -11.26
N GLN A 58 7.47 34.10 -11.99
CA GLN A 58 8.58 34.42 -12.90
C GLN A 58 8.11 35.24 -14.12
N SER A 59 9.02 35.95 -14.78
CA SER A 59 8.72 36.82 -15.94
C SER A 59 8.47 36.06 -17.26
N ALA A 60 9.04 34.86 -17.39
CA ALA A 60 8.83 33.93 -18.49
C ALA A 60 9.20 32.50 -18.05
N PRO A 61 8.79 31.45 -18.80
CA PRO A 61 9.24 30.10 -18.51
C PRO A 61 10.76 29.97 -18.57
N GLY A 62 11.35 29.30 -17.56
CA GLY A 62 12.80 29.15 -17.43
C GLY A 62 13.58 30.42 -17.05
N ALA A 63 12.91 31.47 -16.55
CA ALA A 63 13.57 32.74 -16.17
C ALA A 63 14.18 32.73 -14.76
N PHE A 64 13.61 31.93 -13.85
CA PHE A 64 14.05 31.73 -12.47
C PHE A 64 14.25 33.03 -11.68
N ASP A 65 13.34 34.00 -11.89
CA ASP A 65 13.39 35.35 -11.37
C ASP A 65 12.20 35.73 -10.47
N PHE A 66 12.40 36.79 -9.68
CA PHE A 66 11.42 37.29 -8.71
C PHE A 66 10.58 38.43 -9.32
N HIS A 67 9.90 38.16 -10.44
CA HIS A 67 9.30 39.21 -11.28
C HIS A 67 8.10 39.93 -10.63
N GLU A 68 7.04 39.21 -10.26
CA GLU A 68 5.83 39.82 -9.68
C GLU A 68 5.43 39.13 -8.38
N LEU A 69 5.48 39.85 -7.26
CA LEU A 69 5.03 39.38 -5.95
C LEU A 69 3.49 39.24 -5.96
N LYS A 70 2.98 38.04 -5.68
CA LYS A 70 1.55 37.73 -5.63
C LYS A 70 1.02 37.64 -4.21
N ALA A 71 1.75 37.01 -3.30
CA ALA A 71 1.33 36.82 -1.92
C ALA A 71 2.49 36.92 -0.93
N THR A 72 2.15 37.12 0.34
CA THR A 72 3.06 37.11 1.49
C THR A 72 2.35 36.48 2.67
N GLY A 73 3.02 35.57 3.37
CA GLY A 73 2.45 34.83 4.50
C GLY A 73 3.51 34.38 5.50
N MET A 74 3.18 33.38 6.31
CA MET A 74 4.11 32.77 7.27
C MET A 74 4.16 31.27 7.03
N ASP A 75 5.36 30.75 6.88
CA ASP A 75 5.62 29.33 6.74
C ASP A 75 6.38 28.85 7.98
N ALA A 76 5.74 27.96 8.74
CA ALA A 76 6.22 27.51 10.05
C ALA A 76 7.55 26.74 9.98
N GLN A 77 7.74 25.97 8.89
CA GLN A 77 8.92 25.18 8.58
C GLN A 77 9.12 25.14 7.06
N LEU A 78 10.32 24.76 6.62
CA LEU A 78 10.64 24.51 5.20
C LEU A 78 10.99 23.02 5.03
N ASP A 79 10.00 22.15 5.19
CA ASP A 79 10.12 20.69 5.05
C ASP A 79 8.81 20.18 4.42
N PHE A 80 8.73 20.31 3.08
CA PHE A 80 7.53 20.13 2.28
C PHE A 80 7.68 18.90 1.36
N ASP A 81 6.92 17.84 1.66
CA ASP A 81 6.78 16.66 0.77
C ASP A 81 6.09 17.03 -0.58
N ASN A 82 5.35 18.15 -0.62
CA ASN A 82 4.69 18.70 -1.79
C ASN A 82 4.42 20.21 -1.58
N LEU A 83 4.70 21.05 -2.59
CA LEU A 83 4.48 22.50 -2.57
C LEU A 83 3.34 22.97 -3.50
N GLU A 84 2.83 22.12 -4.39
CA GLU A 84 1.85 22.45 -5.45
C GLU A 84 0.67 23.29 -4.95
N SER A 85 0.05 22.79 -3.88
CA SER A 85 -1.11 23.44 -3.27
C SER A 85 -0.75 24.81 -2.66
N ARG A 86 0.48 24.99 -2.17
CA ARG A 86 0.98 26.27 -1.64
C ARG A 86 1.25 27.26 -2.78
N LEU A 87 2.00 26.85 -3.80
CA LEU A 87 2.38 27.72 -4.94
C LEU A 87 1.14 28.19 -5.71
N ARG A 88 0.24 27.27 -6.04
CA ARG A 88 -1.00 27.55 -6.80
C ARG A 88 -1.93 28.52 -6.10
N ALA A 89 -2.09 28.38 -4.78
CA ALA A 89 -2.90 29.31 -3.99
C ALA A 89 -2.22 30.66 -3.75
N ALA A 90 -0.88 30.70 -3.68
CA ALA A 90 -0.13 31.92 -3.44
C ALA A 90 0.08 32.76 -4.72
N THR A 91 0.05 32.15 -5.91
CA THR A 91 0.39 32.85 -7.17
C THR A 91 -0.62 32.69 -8.32
N GLY A 92 -1.54 31.74 -8.23
CA GLY A 92 -2.46 31.33 -9.31
C GLY A 92 -1.95 30.17 -10.16
N LYS A 93 -0.70 29.71 -9.98
CA LYS A 93 -0.08 28.58 -10.71
C LYS A 93 0.96 27.86 -9.85
N SER A 94 1.35 26.64 -10.22
CA SER A 94 2.47 25.94 -9.59
C SER A 94 3.78 26.24 -10.30
N ASP A 95 3.76 26.03 -11.62
CA ASP A 95 4.87 26.16 -12.55
C ASP A 95 5.33 27.62 -12.71
N ASP A 96 6.60 27.82 -13.07
CA ASP A 96 7.21 29.15 -13.27
C ASP A 96 6.99 30.12 -12.08
N VAL A 97 7.25 29.64 -10.87
CA VAL A 97 7.13 30.36 -9.59
C VAL A 97 8.51 30.54 -8.95
N SER A 98 8.66 31.55 -8.10
CA SER A 98 9.83 31.71 -7.23
C SER A 98 9.40 32.14 -5.84
N VAL A 99 10.04 31.59 -4.81
CA VAL A 99 9.70 31.85 -3.41
C VAL A 99 10.93 32.34 -2.66
N ARG A 100 10.75 33.35 -1.82
CA ARG A 100 11.76 33.84 -0.89
C ARG A 100 11.23 33.73 0.53
N TRP A 101 11.92 32.99 1.38
CA TRP A 101 11.67 32.99 2.82
C TRP A 101 12.71 33.85 3.53
N THR A 102 12.26 34.69 4.47
CA THR A 102 13.11 35.57 5.28
C THR A 102 12.72 35.50 6.74
N GLY A 103 13.71 35.61 7.63
CA GLY A 103 13.50 35.62 9.07
C GLY A 103 14.83 35.51 9.79
N ARG A 104 14.80 34.94 11.00
CA ARG A 104 15.99 34.62 11.79
C ARG A 104 15.95 33.17 12.23
N ILE A 105 17.13 32.58 12.44
CA ILE A 105 17.31 31.26 13.03
C ILE A 105 18.02 31.37 14.39
N VAL A 106 17.55 30.60 15.37
CA VAL A 106 18.05 30.52 16.74
C VAL A 106 18.44 29.07 17.03
N PRO A 107 19.74 28.74 17.21
CA PRO A 107 20.16 27.38 17.51
C PRO A 107 20.03 27.09 19.02
N GLU A 108 19.77 25.84 19.37
CA GLU A 108 19.76 25.38 20.77
C GLU A 108 21.18 25.09 21.32
N LYS A 109 22.18 24.97 20.43
CA LYS A 109 23.54 24.54 20.75
C LYS A 109 24.58 25.46 20.09
N THR A 110 25.67 25.72 20.81
CA THR A 110 26.83 26.46 20.29
C THR A 110 27.80 25.51 19.56
N GLY A 111 28.31 25.95 18.42
CA GLY A 111 29.35 25.26 17.64
C GLY A 111 29.03 25.14 16.14
N PRO A 112 29.80 24.30 15.42
CA PRO A 112 29.62 24.10 13.98
C PRO A 112 28.29 23.40 13.69
N THR A 113 27.45 24.07 12.91
CA THR A 113 26.15 23.61 12.43
C THR A 113 26.21 23.46 10.91
N THR A 114 25.96 22.27 10.41
CA THR A 114 25.93 21.99 8.96
C THR A 114 24.51 22.10 8.44
N PHE A 115 24.26 22.91 7.41
CA PHE A 115 22.98 22.99 6.73
C PHE A 115 22.97 22.11 5.47
N SER A 116 21.81 21.61 5.09
CA SER A 116 21.61 20.85 3.85
C SER A 116 20.22 21.12 3.29
N ILE A 117 20.11 21.24 1.97
CA ILE A 117 18.82 21.35 1.27
C ILE A 117 18.78 20.29 0.17
N ILE A 118 17.66 19.58 0.10
CA ILE A 118 17.19 18.85 -1.08
C ILE A 118 15.83 19.44 -1.45
N GLY A 119 15.52 19.47 -2.73
CA GLY A 119 14.25 19.93 -3.27
C GLY A 119 14.13 19.55 -4.73
N ASP A 120 12.97 19.79 -5.31
CA ASP A 120 12.87 19.94 -6.76
C ASP A 120 13.53 21.27 -7.18
N ASN A 121 13.99 21.36 -8.43
CA ASN A 121 14.50 22.59 -9.02
C ASN A 121 15.58 23.32 -8.17
N GLY A 122 15.81 24.61 -8.43
CA GLY A 122 16.93 25.35 -7.86
C GLY A 122 16.64 26.08 -6.55
N PHE A 123 17.60 26.04 -5.63
CA PHE A 123 17.51 26.63 -4.29
C PHE A 123 18.83 27.24 -3.79
N ARG A 124 18.72 28.24 -2.90
CA ARG A 124 19.86 28.99 -2.33
C ARG A 124 19.61 29.35 -0.87
N LEU A 125 20.65 29.26 -0.02
CA LEU A 125 20.60 29.55 1.41
C LEU A 125 21.63 30.60 1.81
N TRP A 126 21.20 31.59 2.59
CA TRP A 126 22.07 32.54 3.28
C TRP A 126 21.84 32.47 4.79
N VAL A 127 22.93 32.51 5.55
CA VAL A 127 22.95 32.63 7.01
C VAL A 127 23.85 33.80 7.40
N ASP A 128 23.34 34.73 8.21
CA ASP A 128 24.00 35.99 8.59
C ASP A 128 24.53 36.78 7.38
N GLY A 129 23.72 36.85 6.32
CA GLY A 129 24.05 37.50 5.04
C GLY A 129 25.06 36.74 4.16
N LYS A 130 25.75 35.71 4.66
CA LYS A 130 26.69 34.87 3.90
C LYS A 130 25.93 33.80 3.12
N LEU A 131 26.17 33.70 1.82
CA LEU A 131 25.72 32.59 0.98
C LEU A 131 26.41 31.28 1.42
N THR A 132 25.62 30.24 1.73
CA THR A 132 26.11 28.96 2.28
C THR A 132 25.74 27.74 1.43
N ILE A 133 24.65 27.81 0.66
CA ILE A 133 24.30 26.84 -0.40
C ILE A 133 23.91 27.65 -1.64
N ASP A 134 24.48 27.31 -2.80
CA ASP A 134 24.18 27.96 -4.07
C ASP A 134 23.95 26.90 -5.17
N HIS A 135 22.68 26.55 -5.41
CA HIS A 135 22.26 25.55 -6.40
C HIS A 135 21.07 26.07 -7.23
N TRP A 136 21.30 27.16 -7.97
CA TRP A 136 20.27 27.75 -8.86
C TRP A 136 20.28 27.05 -10.23
N VAL A 137 19.89 25.77 -10.23
CA VAL A 137 19.96 24.86 -11.38
C VAL A 137 18.60 24.19 -11.62
N ASP A 138 18.24 24.00 -12.89
CA ASP A 138 17.06 23.26 -13.36
C ASP A 138 17.35 21.73 -13.31
N ASP A 139 17.54 21.20 -12.09
CA ASP A 139 17.59 19.76 -11.78
C ASP A 139 16.93 19.44 -10.43
N TRP A 140 16.51 18.20 -10.21
CA TRP A 140 15.66 17.79 -9.09
C TRP A 140 16.33 16.76 -8.15
N ASP A 141 15.89 16.74 -6.88
CA ASP A 141 16.25 15.80 -5.80
C ASP A 141 17.76 15.69 -5.51
N ARG A 142 18.51 16.78 -5.72
CA ARG A 142 19.97 16.81 -5.50
C ARG A 142 20.36 17.47 -4.17
N GLU A 143 20.44 16.67 -3.11
CA GLU A 143 20.85 17.19 -1.79
C GLU A 143 22.21 17.89 -1.82
N GLN A 144 22.21 19.18 -1.51
CA GLN A 144 23.40 20.00 -1.27
C GLN A 144 23.66 20.11 0.23
N THR A 145 24.93 20.15 0.61
CA THR A 145 25.36 20.32 2.01
C THR A 145 26.38 21.45 2.10
N ALA A 146 26.13 22.38 3.03
CA ALA A 146 27.00 23.52 3.29
C ALA A 146 28.25 23.14 4.10
N GLU A 147 29.32 23.91 3.92
CA GLU A 147 30.40 23.97 4.93
C GLU A 147 29.83 24.40 6.30
N PRO A 148 30.33 23.85 7.42
CA PRO A 148 29.78 24.16 8.75
C PRO A 148 29.80 25.65 9.09
N VAL A 149 28.70 26.14 9.68
CA VAL A 149 28.55 27.50 10.17
C VAL A 149 28.66 27.50 11.68
N GLU A 150 29.58 28.29 12.24
CA GLU A 150 29.71 28.47 13.69
C GLU A 150 28.57 29.35 14.22
N LEU A 151 27.66 28.75 15.00
CA LEU A 151 26.52 29.44 15.60
C LEU A 151 26.57 29.37 17.14
N THR A 152 25.95 30.32 17.82
CA THR A 152 25.90 30.40 19.29
C THR A 152 24.47 30.16 19.80
N ALA A 153 24.32 29.27 20.80
CA ALA A 153 23.03 28.93 21.39
C ALA A 153 22.26 30.18 21.86
N GLY A 154 21.00 30.30 21.44
CA GLY A 154 20.14 31.44 21.79
C GLY A 154 20.43 32.76 21.04
N THR A 155 21.48 32.82 20.22
CA THR A 155 21.71 33.98 19.32
C THR A 155 20.85 33.84 18.07
N ALA A 156 20.09 34.89 17.74
CA ALA A 156 19.34 34.96 16.49
C ALA A 156 20.24 35.46 15.34
N TYR A 157 20.33 34.70 14.25
CA TYR A 157 21.04 35.03 13.03
C TYR A 157 20.05 35.22 11.88
N ASP A 158 20.25 36.21 11.00
CA ASP A 158 19.38 36.37 9.83
C ASP A 158 19.47 35.14 8.90
N ILE A 159 18.34 34.66 8.41
CA ILE A 159 18.26 33.56 7.44
C ILE A 159 17.42 33.98 6.24
N LYS A 160 17.91 33.65 5.04
CA LYS A 160 17.15 33.77 3.79
C LYS A 160 17.27 32.48 3.00
N VAL A 161 16.14 31.97 2.51
CA VAL A 161 16.08 30.89 1.53
C VAL A 161 15.42 31.43 0.27
N GLU A 162 15.93 31.05 -0.89
CA GLU A 162 15.30 31.29 -2.19
C GLU A 162 15.13 29.95 -2.92
N TYR A 163 14.02 29.79 -3.62
CA TYR A 163 13.62 28.60 -4.39
C TYR A 163 12.95 29.03 -5.69
N PHE A 164 13.03 28.23 -6.75
CA PHE A 164 12.16 28.34 -7.91
C PHE A 164 11.51 27.01 -8.24
N GLU A 165 10.36 27.09 -8.91
CA GLU A 165 9.67 25.97 -9.55
C GLU A 165 9.55 26.27 -11.04
N HIS A 166 9.82 25.29 -11.90
CA HIS A 166 9.78 25.44 -13.36
C HIS A 166 8.61 24.66 -13.95
N TYR A 167 8.62 23.34 -13.82
CA TYR A 167 7.53 22.45 -14.25
C TYR A 167 7.61 21.10 -13.52
N GLY A 168 6.45 20.55 -13.16
CA GLY A 168 6.35 19.16 -12.71
C GLY A 168 5.71 19.00 -11.34
N GLY A 169 6.53 18.76 -10.30
CA GLY A 169 6.05 18.46 -8.95
C GLY A 169 6.97 19.02 -7.88
N SER A 170 6.55 20.12 -7.27
CA SER A 170 7.37 20.90 -6.34
C SER A 170 7.59 20.24 -4.96
N ASN A 171 8.84 20.15 -4.49
CA ASN A 171 9.22 19.68 -3.13
C ASN A 171 10.41 20.48 -2.56
N LEU A 172 10.52 20.62 -1.22
CA LEU A 172 11.67 21.33 -0.59
C LEU A 172 11.88 20.97 0.89
N HIS A 173 13.10 20.54 1.23
CA HIS A 173 13.50 20.12 2.58
C HIS A 173 14.78 20.80 3.07
N LEU A 174 14.63 21.86 3.88
CA LEU A 174 15.73 22.50 4.62
C LEU A 174 16.01 21.75 5.94
N ARG A 175 17.23 21.22 6.05
CA ARG A 175 17.68 20.41 7.17
C ARG A 175 18.97 20.96 7.77
N TRP A 176 19.20 20.67 9.04
CA TRP A 176 20.45 20.98 9.75
C TRP A 176 20.99 19.76 10.51
N THR A 177 22.30 19.75 10.73
CA THR A 177 22.99 18.89 11.68
C THR A 177 23.59 19.79 12.77
N PRO A 178 22.93 19.94 13.94
CA PRO A 178 23.45 20.78 15.02
C PRO A 178 24.64 20.12 15.72
N PRO A 179 25.43 20.87 16.52
CA PRO A 179 26.62 20.37 17.21
C PRO A 179 26.38 19.06 17.98
N GLY A 180 27.07 17.99 17.57
CA GLY A 180 26.92 16.65 18.14
C GLY A 180 25.51 16.05 18.02
N GLY A 181 24.75 16.42 17.00
CA GLY A 181 23.45 15.84 16.64
C GLY A 181 23.48 15.07 15.32
N THR A 182 22.31 14.72 14.82
CA THR A 182 22.09 14.10 13.50
C THR A 182 21.36 15.06 12.56
N LYS A 183 21.43 14.82 11.24
CA LYS A 183 20.68 15.59 10.25
C LYS A 183 19.17 15.45 10.52
N THR A 184 18.48 16.58 10.60
CA THR A 184 17.03 16.66 10.86
C THR A 184 16.44 17.93 10.23
N ALA A 185 15.12 17.97 10.01
CA ALA A 185 14.42 19.19 9.62
C ALA A 185 14.58 20.27 10.70
N ILE A 186 14.64 21.54 10.30
CA ILE A 186 14.75 22.63 11.26
C ILE A 186 13.39 22.79 11.95
N PRO A 187 13.29 22.69 13.29
CA PRO A 187 12.03 22.78 14.01
C PRO A 187 11.47 24.21 13.95
N GLN A 188 10.15 24.36 13.92
CA GLN A 188 9.48 25.67 13.90
C GLN A 188 10.04 26.61 14.98
N SER A 189 10.25 26.12 16.20
CA SER A 189 10.78 26.86 17.34
C SER A 189 12.20 27.44 17.16
N ALA A 190 12.97 26.96 16.19
CA ALA A 190 14.27 27.54 15.83
C ALA A 190 14.13 28.74 14.87
N PHE A 191 12.97 28.97 14.27
CA PHE A 191 12.72 30.15 13.42
C PHE A 191 12.03 31.28 14.18
N LEU A 192 12.34 32.52 13.79
CA LEU A 192 11.67 33.74 14.23
C LEU A 192 11.38 34.62 13.01
N LEU A 193 10.22 35.30 13.03
CA LEU A 193 9.86 36.24 11.99
C LEU A 193 10.87 37.42 11.88
N PRO A 194 11.04 38.01 10.68
CA PRO A 194 11.89 39.17 10.48
C PRO A 194 11.32 40.39 11.20
N ALA A 195 12.19 41.27 11.70
CA ALA A 195 11.78 42.42 12.50
C ALA A 195 10.85 43.36 11.70
N GLY A 196 9.71 43.72 12.28
CA GLY A 196 8.71 44.59 11.64
C GLY A 196 7.67 43.87 10.77
N TYR A 197 7.70 42.54 10.67
CA TYR A 197 6.63 41.76 10.05
C TYR A 197 5.58 41.34 11.10
N ASP A 198 4.41 41.97 11.04
CA ASP A 198 3.28 41.78 11.95
C ASP A 198 2.28 40.75 11.41
N TYR A 199 2.26 39.55 12.01
CA TYR A 199 1.46 38.40 11.58
C TYR A 199 0.39 38.03 12.62
N ASP A 200 -0.86 37.94 12.17
CA ASP A 200 -2.05 37.69 12.98
C ASP A 200 -2.86 36.44 12.54
N GLY A 201 -2.35 35.68 11.57
CA GLY A 201 -2.94 34.42 11.11
C GLY A 201 -2.69 33.25 12.07
N ALA A 202 -3.12 32.05 11.67
CA ALA A 202 -2.92 30.84 12.48
C ALA A 202 -1.44 30.42 12.52
N ILE A 203 -0.87 30.32 13.73
CA ILE A 203 0.53 29.96 13.98
C ILE A 203 0.78 28.45 14.00
N ALA A 204 -0.28 27.64 14.13
CA ALA A 204 -0.24 26.20 13.94
C ALA A 204 -1.59 25.63 13.49
N THR A 205 -1.53 24.52 12.77
CA THR A 205 -2.68 23.71 12.35
C THR A 205 -2.53 22.28 12.88
N THR A 206 -3.60 21.61 13.30
CA THR A 206 -3.56 20.19 13.67
C THR A 206 -4.92 19.52 13.47
N VAL A 207 -4.94 18.38 12.76
CA VAL A 207 -6.08 17.46 12.80
C VAL A 207 -6.01 16.68 14.11
N LEU A 208 -7.04 16.80 14.95
CA LEU A 208 -7.08 16.16 16.26
C LEU A 208 -7.28 14.64 16.17
N LYS A 209 -7.07 13.95 17.30
CA LYS A 209 -7.13 12.47 17.39
C LYS A 209 -8.46 11.85 16.98
N ASP A 210 -9.55 12.61 17.06
CA ASP A 210 -10.87 12.16 16.60
C ASP A 210 -10.99 12.03 15.06
N GLY A 211 -10.01 12.55 14.31
CA GLY A 211 -10.04 12.62 12.84
C GLY A 211 -11.12 13.54 12.27
N ARG A 212 -11.83 14.29 13.13
CA ARG A 212 -13.03 15.06 12.79
C ARG A 212 -13.02 16.49 13.29
N THR A 213 -12.02 16.88 14.07
CA THR A 213 -11.79 18.26 14.48
C THR A 213 -10.44 18.74 13.94
N LEU A 214 -10.46 19.83 13.19
CA LEU A 214 -9.29 20.59 12.77
C LEU A 214 -9.13 21.77 13.74
N ARG A 215 -7.99 21.84 14.45
CA ARG A 215 -7.64 22.95 15.35
C ARG A 215 -6.71 23.91 14.62
N LEU A 216 -7.03 25.21 14.70
CA LEU A 216 -6.15 26.31 14.35
C LEU A 216 -5.78 27.06 15.63
N ASP A 217 -4.50 27.32 15.81
CA ASP A 217 -3.96 28.05 16.96
C ASP A 217 -3.42 29.42 16.53
N PHE A 218 -3.61 30.44 17.38
CA PHE A 218 -3.22 31.83 17.13
C PHE A 218 -2.39 32.39 18.30
N ALA A 219 -1.63 33.45 18.06
CA ALA A 219 -0.86 34.12 19.12
C ALA A 219 -1.75 34.92 20.09
N GLN A 220 -2.88 35.41 19.57
CA GLN A 220 -3.81 36.34 20.19
C GLN A 220 -5.17 35.71 20.50
N GLU A 221 -5.88 36.23 21.50
CA GLU A 221 -7.26 35.81 21.74
C GLU A 221 -8.21 36.29 20.63
N LEU A 222 -9.14 35.43 20.23
CA LEU A 222 -10.10 35.67 19.17
C LEU A 222 -11.50 36.04 19.69
N LYS A 223 -12.30 36.66 18.82
CA LYS A 223 -13.75 36.78 19.01
C LYS A 223 -14.45 35.50 18.58
N ALA A 224 -15.68 35.31 19.07
CA ALA A 224 -16.53 34.22 18.60
C ALA A 224 -16.76 34.37 17.08
N PRO A 225 -16.51 33.32 16.27
CA PRO A 225 -16.56 33.42 14.81
C PRO A 225 -17.98 33.69 14.31
N ALA A 226 -18.09 34.48 13.24
CA ALA A 226 -19.35 34.68 12.54
C ALA A 226 -19.76 33.40 11.78
N ALA A 227 -21.07 33.22 11.57
CA ALA A 227 -21.60 32.00 10.95
C ALA A 227 -21.10 31.76 9.52
N GLY A 228 -20.82 32.83 8.76
CA GLY A 228 -20.30 32.75 7.38
C GLY A 228 -18.79 32.57 7.28
N LEU A 229 -18.02 32.55 8.39
CA LEU A 229 -16.57 32.33 8.35
C LEU A 229 -16.21 30.96 7.69
N ILE A 230 -17.14 30.02 7.69
CA ILE A 230 -17.01 28.71 7.05
C ILE A 230 -16.92 28.79 5.52
N ASP A 231 -17.52 29.81 4.90
CA ASP A 231 -17.56 29.98 3.45
C ASP A 231 -16.28 30.69 2.91
N HIS A 232 -15.36 31.02 3.83
CA HIS A 232 -14.13 31.80 3.63
C HIS A 232 -12.87 31.04 4.13
N LEU A 233 -13.01 29.74 4.42
CA LEU A 233 -11.95 28.85 4.87
C LEU A 233 -11.93 27.58 4.02
N ASP A 234 -10.80 27.32 3.37
CA ASP A 234 -10.51 26.02 2.75
C ASP A 234 -9.57 25.21 3.65
N ALA A 235 -9.77 23.89 3.68
CA ALA A 235 -8.74 22.95 4.14
C ALA A 235 -8.50 21.89 3.06
N VAL A 236 -7.26 21.75 2.62
CA VAL A 236 -6.81 20.61 1.81
C VAL A 236 -6.12 19.64 2.77
N ILE A 237 -6.58 18.40 2.82
CA ILE A 237 -6.05 17.37 3.72
C ILE A 237 -6.00 16.10 2.89
N GLY A 238 -4.84 15.68 2.39
CA GLY A 238 -4.79 14.57 1.44
C GLY A 238 -5.61 14.79 0.13
N GLY A 239 -5.82 16.05 -0.27
CA GLY A 239 -5.79 16.46 -1.68
C GLY A 239 -7.03 16.36 -2.62
N ALA A 240 -8.32 16.24 -2.31
CA ALA A 240 -9.15 16.38 -1.11
C ALA A 240 -9.08 17.76 -0.42
N THR A 241 -9.70 18.73 -1.07
CA THR A 241 -10.40 19.82 -0.36
C THR A 241 -11.48 19.19 0.52
N TRP A 242 -11.43 19.46 1.81
CA TRP A 242 -12.20 18.73 2.81
C TRP A 242 -13.53 19.41 3.12
N PRO A 243 -14.66 18.68 3.19
CA PRO A 243 -15.96 19.28 3.45
C PRO A 243 -16.06 19.75 4.92
N LEU A 244 -15.87 21.05 5.14
CA LEU A 244 -15.88 21.66 6.47
C LEU A 244 -17.29 21.85 7.04
N GLY A 245 -17.41 21.84 8.37
CA GLY A 245 -18.65 21.93 9.15
C GLY A 245 -18.72 23.16 10.06
N ARG A 246 -19.17 23.00 11.30
CA ARG A 246 -19.25 24.11 12.27
C ARG A 246 -17.87 24.59 12.73
N ILE A 247 -17.67 25.90 12.73
CA ILE A 247 -16.56 26.59 13.42
C ILE A 247 -17.02 27.10 14.79
N LYS A 248 -16.13 27.05 15.77
CA LYS A 248 -16.28 27.62 17.12
C LYS A 248 -14.90 27.98 17.69
N LEU A 249 -14.87 28.80 18.74
CA LEU A 249 -13.69 28.85 19.63
C LEU A 249 -13.55 27.52 20.38
N ASP A 250 -12.33 27.16 20.77
CA ASP A 250 -12.13 26.11 21.75
C ASP A 250 -12.66 26.59 23.12
N PRO A 251 -13.60 25.87 23.77
CA PRO A 251 -14.12 26.27 25.08
C PRO A 251 -13.08 26.20 26.21
N ALA A 252 -11.90 25.60 25.97
CA ALA A 252 -10.77 25.62 26.88
C ALA A 252 -9.70 26.68 26.53
N ASP A 253 -9.74 27.26 25.32
CA ASP A 253 -8.66 28.10 24.79
C ASP A 253 -9.21 29.18 23.81
N SER A 254 -9.28 30.43 24.28
CA SER A 254 -9.72 31.57 23.45
C SER A 254 -8.72 32.00 22.37
N LYS A 255 -7.54 31.38 22.30
CA LYS A 255 -6.54 31.57 21.23
C LYS A 255 -6.67 30.52 20.11
N SER A 256 -7.71 29.66 20.15
CA SER A 256 -7.88 28.57 19.18
C SER A 256 -9.27 28.52 18.54
N LEU A 257 -9.33 28.15 17.26
CA LEU A 257 -10.54 27.73 16.57
C LEU A 257 -10.60 26.21 16.44
N LEU A 258 -11.79 25.65 16.60
CA LEU A 258 -12.11 24.26 16.30
C LEU A 258 -13.10 24.22 15.13
N ILE A 259 -12.67 23.63 14.02
CA ILE A 259 -13.41 23.44 12.78
C ILE A 259 -13.81 21.97 12.70
N GLU A 260 -15.11 21.69 12.57
CA GLU A 260 -15.65 20.36 12.30
C GLU A 260 -15.29 19.91 10.88
N LEU A 261 -14.81 18.68 10.71
CA LEU A 261 -14.62 18.02 9.42
C LEU A 261 -15.78 17.02 9.24
N LYS A 262 -16.56 17.16 8.16
CA LYS A 262 -17.73 16.29 7.93
C LYS A 262 -17.31 14.83 7.70
N GLU A 263 -16.19 14.62 6.99
CA GLU A 263 -15.59 13.31 6.77
C GLU A 263 -14.32 13.09 7.61
N PRO A 264 -14.01 11.85 8.02
CA PRO A 264 -12.88 11.56 8.90
C PRO A 264 -11.54 11.54 8.15
N VAL A 265 -10.55 12.28 8.62
CA VAL A 265 -9.17 12.22 8.10
C VAL A 265 -8.53 10.89 8.51
N VAL A 266 -7.98 10.15 7.56
CA VAL A 266 -7.25 8.89 7.83
C VAL A 266 -5.91 9.20 8.51
N GLY A 267 -5.56 8.38 9.50
CA GLY A 267 -4.29 8.38 10.20
C GLY A 267 -3.93 6.97 10.68
N ASN A 268 -3.31 6.84 11.84
CA ASN A 268 -2.88 5.54 12.39
C ASN A 268 -3.15 5.42 13.89
N LYS A 269 -3.10 4.19 14.44
CA LYS A 269 -3.42 3.90 15.86
C LYS A 269 -2.67 4.75 16.91
N THR A 270 -1.54 5.36 16.53
CA THR A 270 -0.69 6.20 17.40
C THR A 270 -0.92 7.70 17.26
N GLY A 271 -1.59 8.17 16.20
CA GLY A 271 -1.70 9.61 15.89
C GLY A 271 -0.36 10.20 15.42
N THR A 272 0.41 9.40 14.68
CA THR A 272 1.74 9.70 14.14
C THR A 272 1.85 9.31 12.67
N ALA A 273 0.75 9.46 11.91
CA ALA A 273 0.75 9.25 10.47
C ALA A 273 1.47 10.42 9.78
N ARG A 274 2.16 10.14 8.66
CA ARG A 274 2.65 11.19 7.75
C ARG A 274 1.46 11.90 7.08
N GLY A 275 1.68 13.14 6.65
CA GLY A 275 0.66 13.96 5.99
C GLY A 275 0.30 15.25 6.73
N SER A 276 0.01 16.30 5.96
CA SER A 276 -0.42 17.61 6.42
C SER A 276 -1.95 17.79 6.37
N ALA A 277 -2.43 18.78 7.11
CA ALA A 277 -3.61 19.56 6.76
C ALA A 277 -3.15 20.99 6.41
N ASP A 278 -3.56 21.46 5.24
CA ASP A 278 -3.20 22.75 4.66
C ASP A 278 -4.43 23.66 4.59
N VAL A 279 -4.46 24.68 5.45
CA VAL A 279 -5.62 25.55 5.65
C VAL A 279 -5.35 26.93 5.06
N ARG A 280 -6.39 27.54 4.48
CA ARG A 280 -6.35 28.88 3.87
C ARG A 280 -7.53 29.70 4.35
N TYR A 281 -7.27 30.97 4.62
CA TYR A 281 -8.26 31.99 4.96
C TYR A 281 -8.10 33.18 4.01
N ASP A 282 -9.18 33.59 3.34
CA ASP A 282 -9.15 34.63 2.31
C ASP A 282 -9.14 36.08 2.85
N GLY A 283 -9.41 36.27 4.15
CA GLY A 283 -9.52 37.57 4.81
C GLY A 283 -10.95 38.08 5.04
N GLU A 284 -11.96 37.43 4.46
CA GLU A 284 -13.38 37.79 4.57
C GLU A 284 -14.13 36.92 5.61
N GLY A 285 -15.46 36.96 5.70
CA GLY A 285 -16.21 36.22 6.73
C GLY A 285 -16.06 36.74 8.18
N GLY A 286 -15.12 37.64 8.46
CA GLY A 286 -15.08 38.46 9.68
C GLY A 286 -14.29 37.90 10.87
N LEU A 287 -13.27 37.08 10.63
CA LEU A 287 -12.36 36.64 11.70
C LEU A 287 -11.63 37.87 12.31
N SER A 288 -11.67 37.98 13.63
CA SER A 288 -11.04 39.10 14.34
C SER A 288 -10.55 38.73 15.73
N ALA A 289 -9.46 39.35 16.13
CA ALA A 289 -8.92 39.32 17.47
C ALA A 289 -9.87 40.05 18.45
N LYS A 290 -9.75 39.70 19.74
CA LYS A 290 -10.63 40.16 20.83
C LYS A 290 -10.62 41.68 21.02
N ASP A 291 -9.49 42.32 20.74
CA ASP A 291 -9.31 43.78 20.70
C ASP A 291 -10.12 44.47 19.59
N GLY A 292 -10.36 43.77 18.47
CA GLY A 292 -11.05 44.27 17.28
C GLY A 292 -10.21 44.36 16.01
N ASN A 293 -8.94 43.97 16.04
CA ASN A 293 -8.15 43.82 14.82
C ASN A 293 -8.71 42.68 13.96
N VAL A 294 -8.91 42.94 12.66
CA VAL A 294 -9.33 41.94 11.68
C VAL A 294 -8.10 41.11 11.31
N VAL A 295 -8.23 39.78 11.34
CA VAL A 295 -7.14 38.88 10.95
C VAL A 295 -6.95 38.97 9.44
N LYS A 296 -5.69 39.09 8.99
CA LYS A 296 -5.33 39.20 7.57
C LYS A 296 -5.55 37.84 6.86
N PRO A 297 -5.60 37.80 5.52
CA PRO A 297 -5.55 36.53 4.79
C PRO A 297 -4.32 35.72 5.22
N PHE A 298 -4.48 34.43 5.47
CA PHE A 298 -3.37 33.58 5.92
C PHE A 298 -3.46 32.17 5.34
N TRP A 299 -2.35 31.46 5.44
CA TRP A 299 -2.33 30.01 5.37
C TRP A 299 -1.61 29.43 6.59
N SER A 300 -1.91 28.18 6.88
CA SER A 300 -1.25 27.41 7.94
C SER A 300 -1.26 25.94 7.55
N SER A 301 -0.13 25.28 7.75
CA SER A 301 0.08 23.87 7.43
C SER A 301 0.47 23.14 8.71
N GLY A 302 0.01 21.91 8.93
CA GLY A 302 0.35 21.22 10.16
C GLY A 302 -0.12 19.77 10.29
N THR A 303 0.28 19.14 11.39
CA THR A 303 0.35 17.67 11.48
C THR A 303 -1.02 16.99 11.58
N ASN A 304 -1.17 15.87 10.88
CA ASN A 304 -2.25 14.93 11.09
C ASN A 304 -2.02 14.10 12.37
N ARG A 305 -2.88 14.24 13.37
CA ARG A 305 -2.86 13.43 14.62
C ARG A 305 -4.04 12.47 14.73
N SER A 306 -4.81 12.29 13.66
CA SER A 306 -5.96 11.39 13.62
C SER A 306 -5.58 9.97 14.03
N THR A 307 -6.41 9.34 14.87
CA THR A 307 -6.36 7.90 15.13
C THR A 307 -7.43 7.12 14.36
N HIS A 308 -8.08 7.74 13.36
CA HIS A 308 -9.02 7.05 12.48
C HIS A 308 -8.25 6.22 11.45
N GLN A 309 -8.42 4.90 11.47
CA GLN A 309 -7.85 4.00 10.48
C GLN A 309 -8.87 3.64 9.41
N LEU A 310 -8.45 3.73 8.16
CA LEU A 310 -9.24 3.30 7.01
C LEU A 310 -9.45 1.77 7.08
N SER A 311 -10.67 1.30 6.79
CA SER A 311 -11.03 -0.10 6.94
C SER A 311 -12.23 -0.43 6.07
N THR A 312 -12.20 -1.56 5.35
CA THR A 312 -13.26 -1.92 4.40
C THR A 312 -14.56 -2.28 5.12
N LYS A 313 -15.65 -2.35 4.36
CA LYS A 313 -16.92 -2.92 4.85
C LYS A 313 -16.84 -4.42 5.21
N TRP A 314 -15.81 -5.14 4.78
CA TRP A 314 -15.63 -6.56 5.12
C TRP A 314 -14.72 -6.76 6.34
N GLY A 315 -13.65 -5.97 6.51
CA GLY A 315 -12.77 -6.05 7.68
C GLY A 315 -13.52 -5.84 8.99
N LYS A 316 -14.54 -4.97 8.98
CA LYS A 316 -15.48 -4.74 10.08
C LYS A 316 -16.31 -5.97 10.49
N ASP A 317 -16.46 -6.96 9.60
CA ASP A 317 -17.13 -8.25 9.85
C ASP A 317 -16.14 -9.40 10.21
N VAL A 318 -14.82 -9.16 10.18
CA VAL A 318 -13.80 -10.19 10.41
C VAL A 318 -13.66 -10.53 11.90
N THR A 319 -13.56 -11.83 12.18
CA THR A 319 -13.41 -12.39 13.53
C THR A 319 -12.52 -13.64 13.51
N PRO A 320 -12.01 -14.07 14.68
CA PRO A 320 -11.39 -15.38 14.85
C PRO A 320 -12.26 -16.59 14.46
N ALA A 321 -13.57 -16.41 14.25
CA ALA A 321 -14.49 -17.48 13.85
C ALA A 321 -14.62 -17.62 12.32
N ASN A 322 -14.57 -16.53 11.55
CA ASN A 322 -14.90 -16.50 10.11
C ASN A 322 -13.72 -16.14 9.16
N ALA A 323 -12.54 -15.79 9.67
CA ALA A 323 -11.34 -15.53 8.85
C ALA A 323 -11.02 -16.71 7.89
N HIS A 324 -11.21 -16.48 6.59
CA HIS A 324 -11.06 -17.42 5.46
C HIS A 324 -11.39 -18.88 5.80
N ARG A 325 -12.68 -19.24 5.72
CA ARG A 325 -13.20 -20.59 6.03
C ARG A 325 -13.53 -21.42 4.78
N GLU A 326 -13.29 -20.86 3.60
CA GLU A 326 -13.33 -21.52 2.30
C GLU A 326 -12.20 -22.56 2.19
N TYR A 327 -12.42 -23.63 1.40
CA TYR A 327 -11.37 -24.62 1.15
C TYR A 327 -10.25 -24.00 0.28
N PRO A 328 -8.97 -24.01 0.70
CA PRO A 328 -7.95 -23.17 0.06
C PRO A 328 -7.58 -23.52 -1.38
N ARG A 329 -7.74 -24.77 -1.84
CA ARG A 329 -7.24 -25.24 -3.15
C ARG A 329 -8.35 -25.67 -4.12
N PRO A 330 -9.04 -24.78 -4.82
CA PRO A 330 -10.14 -25.14 -5.73
C PRO A 330 -9.80 -26.16 -6.84
N GLN A 331 -8.54 -26.28 -7.26
CA GLN A 331 -8.08 -27.29 -8.22
C GLN A 331 -7.55 -28.60 -7.57
N LEU A 332 -7.62 -28.75 -6.24
CA LEU A 332 -7.26 -29.98 -5.53
C LEU A 332 -8.12 -30.15 -4.27
N THR A 333 -9.43 -30.33 -4.45
CA THR A 333 -10.43 -30.42 -3.38
C THR A 333 -10.50 -31.79 -2.73
N ARG A 334 -10.58 -31.83 -1.39
CA ARG A 334 -10.88 -33.02 -0.58
C ARG A 334 -12.04 -32.72 0.37
N ASP A 335 -12.92 -33.71 0.56
CA ASP A 335 -14.12 -33.55 1.41
C ASP A 335 -13.78 -33.43 2.91
N ASN A 336 -12.71 -34.10 3.35
CA ASN A 336 -12.25 -34.09 4.75
C ASN A 336 -11.05 -33.16 4.91
N TRP A 337 -11.21 -32.11 5.71
CA TRP A 337 -10.17 -31.15 6.06
C TRP A 337 -10.59 -30.38 7.32
N GLU A 338 -9.65 -29.67 7.96
CA GLU A 338 -9.91 -28.79 9.11
C GLU A 338 -9.11 -27.49 8.96
N ASN A 339 -9.78 -26.35 9.13
CA ASN A 339 -9.20 -25.03 8.92
C ASN A 339 -8.49 -24.51 10.19
N LEU A 340 -7.26 -24.02 10.06
CA LEU A 340 -6.40 -23.58 11.17
C LEU A 340 -6.17 -22.06 11.22
N ASN A 341 -7.01 -21.28 10.53
CA ASN A 341 -7.13 -19.83 10.76
C ASN A 341 -7.85 -19.52 12.08
N GLY A 342 -7.81 -18.25 12.49
CA GLY A 342 -8.35 -17.76 13.76
C GLY A 342 -7.25 -17.22 14.68
N SER A 343 -7.54 -17.06 15.98
CA SER A 343 -6.56 -16.53 16.93
C SER A 343 -5.49 -17.57 17.27
N TRP A 344 -4.23 -17.22 16.99
CA TRP A 344 -3.03 -17.89 17.48
C TRP A 344 -2.43 -17.04 18.63
N GLN A 345 -1.48 -17.61 19.37
CA GLN A 345 -0.60 -16.84 20.25
C GLN A 345 0.61 -16.33 19.44
N PHE A 346 1.13 -15.15 19.81
CA PHE A 346 2.21 -14.46 19.12
C PHE A 346 3.26 -13.91 20.10
N ALA A 347 4.50 -13.79 19.62
CA ALA A 347 5.56 -12.96 20.19
C ALA A 347 6.61 -12.64 19.12
N ALA A 348 7.33 -11.53 19.29
CA ALA A 348 8.65 -11.31 18.68
C ALA A 348 9.61 -12.47 19.03
N ALA A 349 10.66 -12.65 18.22
CA ALA A 349 11.68 -13.68 18.42
C ALA A 349 13.09 -13.15 18.19
N GLU A 350 14.07 -13.74 18.87
CA GLU A 350 15.48 -13.36 18.72
C GLU A 350 16.23 -14.24 17.71
N ALA A 351 17.31 -13.72 17.12
CA ALA A 351 18.13 -14.47 16.18
C ALA A 351 18.79 -15.70 16.86
N GLY A 352 18.37 -16.91 16.45
CA GLY A 352 18.83 -18.17 17.04
C GLY A 352 18.06 -18.62 18.29
N GLU A 353 16.96 -17.95 18.66
CA GLU A 353 16.09 -18.41 19.73
C GLU A 353 15.58 -19.84 19.46
N GLN A 354 15.40 -20.62 20.53
CA GLN A 354 14.86 -21.98 20.44
C GLN A 354 13.33 -21.97 20.50
N PRO A 355 12.65 -22.82 19.71
CA PRO A 355 11.19 -22.79 19.59
C PRO A 355 10.48 -22.89 20.96
N PRO A 356 9.39 -22.14 21.19
CA PRO A 356 8.71 -22.02 22.47
C PRO A 356 7.84 -23.24 22.86
N VAL A 357 8.39 -24.45 22.71
CA VAL A 357 7.72 -25.74 22.98
C VAL A 357 7.14 -25.79 24.39
N GLY A 358 5.83 -26.06 24.49
CA GLY A 358 5.09 -26.08 25.75
C GLY A 358 4.91 -24.72 26.47
N LYS A 359 5.53 -23.63 25.98
CA LYS A 359 5.38 -22.29 26.56
C LYS A 359 4.11 -21.61 26.04
N LYS A 360 3.58 -20.63 26.76
CA LYS A 360 2.59 -19.69 26.23
C LYS A 360 3.32 -18.46 25.72
N LEU A 361 2.91 -17.94 24.56
CA LEU A 361 3.31 -16.61 24.12
C LEU A 361 2.34 -15.55 24.69
N ALA A 362 2.82 -14.31 24.78
CA ALA A 362 2.14 -13.23 25.52
C ALA A 362 0.98 -12.61 24.72
N GLU A 363 1.18 -12.42 23.42
CA GLU A 363 0.24 -11.73 22.54
C GLU A 363 -0.65 -12.71 21.77
N LYS A 364 -1.52 -12.16 20.93
CA LYS A 364 -2.37 -12.91 20.02
C LYS A 364 -2.38 -12.25 18.65
N ILE A 365 -2.36 -13.06 17.62
CA ILE A 365 -2.49 -12.63 16.23
C ILE A 365 -3.66 -13.38 15.58
N LEU A 366 -4.38 -12.73 14.67
CA LEU A 366 -5.40 -13.36 13.84
C LEU A 366 -4.77 -13.86 12.53
N VAL A 367 -4.55 -15.17 12.44
CA VAL A 367 -4.13 -15.83 11.20
C VAL A 367 -5.36 -15.96 10.28
N PRO A 368 -5.28 -15.60 8.98
CA PRO A 368 -4.05 -15.41 8.21
C PRO A 368 -3.82 -13.96 7.74
N TYR A 369 -3.83 -12.97 8.62
CA TYR A 369 -3.50 -11.58 8.24
C TYR A 369 -2.05 -11.22 8.64
N PRO A 370 -1.31 -10.43 7.83
CA PRO A 370 0.10 -10.11 8.10
C PRO A 370 0.33 -9.36 9.41
N VAL A 371 1.52 -9.46 9.99
CA VAL A 371 1.81 -8.87 11.32
C VAL A 371 1.53 -7.37 11.37
N GLU A 372 1.87 -6.65 10.32
CA GLU A 372 1.70 -5.21 10.16
C GLU A 372 0.24 -4.76 9.95
N SER A 373 -0.66 -5.68 9.57
CA SER A 373 -2.05 -5.34 9.22
C SER A 373 -2.97 -5.10 10.43
N GLN A 374 -4.01 -4.28 10.25
CA GLN A 374 -5.03 -4.00 11.27
C GLN A 374 -5.76 -5.28 11.71
N LEU A 375 -6.10 -6.16 10.77
CA LEU A 375 -6.86 -7.37 11.04
C LEU A 375 -6.08 -8.42 11.84
N SER A 376 -4.74 -8.38 11.83
CA SER A 376 -3.91 -9.27 12.66
C SER A 376 -4.02 -8.94 14.15
N GLY A 377 -4.21 -7.66 14.47
CA GLY A 377 -4.23 -7.11 15.83
C GLY A 377 -2.84 -6.82 16.43
N ILE A 378 -1.77 -6.89 15.65
CA ILE A 378 -0.39 -6.61 16.09
C ILE A 378 0.07 -5.24 15.57
N GLU A 379 -0.08 -4.97 14.27
CA GLU A 379 0.15 -3.67 13.62
C GLU A 379 1.54 -3.07 13.92
N ARG A 380 2.59 -3.84 13.70
CA ARG A 380 4.00 -3.43 13.72
C ARG A 380 4.82 -4.42 12.92
N HIS A 381 5.99 -4.01 12.43
CA HIS A 381 6.95 -4.93 11.85
C HIS A 381 7.72 -5.69 12.95
N GLU A 382 8.16 -6.91 12.63
CA GLU A 382 9.04 -7.75 13.44
C GLU A 382 9.90 -8.58 12.45
N ASP A 383 11.23 -8.40 12.41
CA ASP A 383 12.10 -9.22 11.54
C ASP A 383 11.89 -10.72 11.80
N ARG A 384 11.60 -11.08 13.06
CA ARG A 384 11.59 -12.45 13.58
C ARG A 384 10.47 -12.63 14.60
N MET A 385 9.75 -13.74 14.50
CA MET A 385 8.53 -13.96 15.27
C MET A 385 8.22 -15.45 15.53
N TRP A 386 7.52 -15.73 16.62
CA TRP A 386 6.94 -17.04 16.92
C TRP A 386 5.41 -16.99 16.92
N TYR A 387 4.81 -17.88 16.14
CA TYR A 387 3.40 -18.23 16.20
C TYR A 387 3.23 -19.52 17.00
N ARG A 388 2.18 -19.60 17.82
CA ARG A 388 1.81 -20.86 18.50
C ARG A 388 0.30 -21.06 18.59
N ARG A 389 -0.17 -22.26 18.26
CA ARG A 389 -1.54 -22.72 18.56
C ARG A 389 -1.60 -24.17 19.01
N THR A 390 -2.81 -24.61 19.34
CA THR A 390 -3.14 -26.04 19.38
C THR A 390 -4.14 -26.39 18.28
N PHE A 391 -4.09 -27.63 17.82
CA PHE A 391 -5.11 -28.23 16.96
C PHE A 391 -5.58 -29.54 17.56
N THR A 392 -6.72 -30.07 17.12
CA THR A 392 -7.23 -31.37 17.61
C THR A 392 -7.63 -32.23 16.44
N VAL A 393 -7.00 -33.40 16.31
CA VAL A 393 -7.29 -34.35 15.22
C VAL A 393 -8.70 -34.94 15.42
N PRO A 394 -9.58 -34.92 14.39
CA PRO A 394 -10.88 -35.58 14.42
C PRO A 394 -10.79 -37.08 14.73
N LYS A 395 -11.81 -37.62 15.41
CA LYS A 395 -11.83 -39.01 15.95
C LYS A 395 -12.03 -40.08 14.87
N ASP A 396 -12.59 -39.66 13.75
CA ASP A 396 -13.00 -40.44 12.60
C ASP A 396 -11.85 -40.59 11.59
N TRP A 397 -10.97 -39.59 11.48
CA TRP A 397 -9.73 -39.67 10.69
C TRP A 397 -8.82 -40.79 11.22
N LYS A 398 -8.33 -41.67 10.35
CA LYS A 398 -7.55 -42.88 10.71
C LYS A 398 -6.06 -42.67 10.54
N ILE A 399 -5.58 -41.55 11.09
CA ILE A 399 -4.18 -41.15 11.11
C ILE A 399 -3.32 -42.26 11.74
N GLY A 400 -2.14 -42.52 11.18
CA GLY A 400 -1.18 -43.51 11.68
C GLY A 400 -1.58 -44.97 11.49
N SER A 401 -2.73 -45.26 10.84
CA SER A 401 -3.22 -46.63 10.64
C SER A 401 -3.79 -46.91 9.24
N LYS A 402 -4.43 -45.92 8.61
CA LYS A 402 -4.86 -45.97 7.19
C LYS A 402 -4.63 -44.65 6.44
N GLN A 403 -4.53 -43.55 7.17
CA GLN A 403 -4.31 -42.21 6.65
C GLN A 403 -3.06 -41.60 7.28
N ARG A 404 -2.52 -40.58 6.63
CA ARG A 404 -1.44 -39.72 7.11
C ARG A 404 -1.99 -38.30 7.26
N LEU A 405 -1.44 -37.49 8.16
CA LEU A 405 -1.93 -36.14 8.44
C LEU A 405 -1.03 -35.11 7.74
N ARG A 406 -1.55 -34.50 6.68
CA ARG A 406 -0.89 -33.38 5.99
C ARG A 406 -1.29 -32.08 6.69
N LEU A 407 -0.30 -31.26 7.06
CA LEU A 407 -0.45 -29.87 7.46
C LEU A 407 0.02 -29.01 6.28
N ASN A 408 -0.76 -27.98 5.91
CA ASN A 408 -0.49 -27.16 4.74
C ASN A 408 -0.59 -25.67 5.09
N PHE A 409 0.17 -24.85 4.37
CA PHE A 409 0.24 -23.40 4.45
C PHE A 409 0.09 -22.84 3.03
N GLY A 410 -0.73 -21.80 2.84
CA GLY A 410 -0.88 -21.16 1.53
C GLY A 410 0.36 -20.38 1.09
N ALA A 411 0.96 -19.64 2.03
CA ALA A 411 2.20 -18.89 1.96
C ALA A 411 2.55 -18.39 3.38
N VAL A 412 3.82 -18.12 3.65
CA VAL A 412 4.32 -17.50 4.90
C VAL A 412 5.54 -16.64 4.56
N ASP A 413 5.43 -15.32 4.64
CA ASP A 413 6.52 -14.42 4.20
C ASP A 413 7.57 -14.23 5.33
N TRP A 414 8.88 -14.46 5.14
CA TRP A 414 9.54 -15.04 3.96
C TRP A 414 10.16 -16.43 4.19
N ARG A 415 10.74 -16.68 5.38
CA ARG A 415 11.30 -17.99 5.77
C ARG A 415 10.59 -18.52 6.99
N SER A 416 10.23 -19.80 7.00
CA SER A 416 9.54 -20.39 8.16
C SER A 416 10.02 -21.78 8.57
N GLU A 417 9.99 -22.01 9.88
CA GLU A 417 10.29 -23.30 10.52
C GLU A 417 9.04 -23.82 11.24
N VAL A 418 8.54 -24.99 10.84
CA VAL A 418 7.30 -25.55 11.40
C VAL A 418 7.62 -26.69 12.38
N TYR A 419 7.07 -26.60 13.59
CA TYR A 419 7.23 -27.59 14.65
C TYR A 419 5.88 -28.13 15.10
N VAL A 420 5.74 -29.46 15.15
CA VAL A 420 4.61 -30.14 15.78
C VAL A 420 5.10 -30.82 17.05
N ASN A 421 4.50 -30.47 18.19
CA ASN A 421 4.84 -30.99 19.52
C ASN A 421 6.32 -30.84 19.94
N GLY A 422 7.08 -29.95 19.29
CA GLY A 422 8.52 -29.74 19.49
C GLY A 422 9.44 -30.47 18.49
N THR A 423 8.90 -31.29 17.60
CA THR A 423 9.64 -31.87 16.47
C THR A 423 9.52 -30.95 15.26
N LYS A 424 10.64 -30.53 14.64
CA LYS A 424 10.61 -29.81 13.37
C LYS A 424 10.09 -30.74 12.26
N VAL A 425 9.08 -30.30 11.53
CA VAL A 425 8.38 -31.09 10.50
C VAL A 425 8.45 -30.46 9.11
N ALA A 426 8.78 -29.16 9.00
CA ALA A 426 9.12 -28.50 7.75
C ALA A 426 10.06 -27.30 7.96
N ASP A 427 10.67 -26.90 6.86
CA ASP A 427 11.47 -25.70 6.63
C ASP A 427 11.01 -25.14 5.28
N HIS A 428 10.81 -23.83 5.16
CA HIS A 428 10.39 -23.18 3.91
C HIS A 428 11.09 -21.84 3.70
N GLN A 429 11.30 -21.51 2.43
CA GLN A 429 11.83 -20.23 1.97
C GLN A 429 11.06 -19.83 0.71
N GLY A 430 10.24 -18.80 0.82
CA GLY A 430 9.40 -18.30 -0.27
C GLY A 430 8.14 -17.65 0.27
N GLY A 431 7.90 -16.39 -0.14
CA GLY A 431 6.87 -15.53 0.43
C GLY A 431 5.48 -15.72 -0.15
N TYR A 432 5.41 -16.40 -1.30
CA TYR A 432 4.26 -16.41 -2.20
C TYR A 432 3.86 -17.81 -2.68
N ASP A 433 4.59 -18.86 -2.31
CA ASP A 433 4.39 -20.25 -2.74
C ASP A 433 3.93 -21.17 -1.59
N LYS A 434 3.23 -22.26 -1.94
CA LYS A 434 2.51 -23.10 -0.98
C LYS A 434 3.32 -24.32 -0.55
N PHE A 435 3.34 -24.60 0.76
CA PHE A 435 4.11 -25.71 1.33
C PHE A 435 3.32 -26.49 2.38
N GLY A 436 3.89 -27.62 2.82
CA GLY A 436 3.27 -28.46 3.83
C GLY A 436 4.16 -29.56 4.37
N ALA A 437 3.79 -30.06 5.55
CA ALA A 437 4.44 -31.14 6.26
C ALA A 437 3.53 -32.37 6.36
N ASP A 438 4.10 -33.57 6.29
CA ASP A 438 3.44 -34.74 6.87
C ASP A 438 3.82 -34.80 8.35
N VAL A 439 2.81 -34.66 9.22
CA VAL A 439 3.03 -34.52 10.67
C VAL A 439 2.65 -35.80 11.43
N THR A 440 2.32 -36.88 10.72
CA THR A 440 1.80 -38.16 11.27
C THR A 440 2.68 -38.69 12.40
N ASP A 441 3.99 -38.75 12.18
CA ASP A 441 4.94 -39.39 13.08
C ASP A 441 5.47 -38.43 14.17
N ALA A 442 5.07 -37.14 14.13
CA ALA A 442 5.30 -36.14 15.17
C ALA A 442 4.12 -36.01 16.17
N LEU A 443 3.03 -36.77 15.98
CA LEU A 443 1.87 -36.73 16.85
C LEU A 443 2.12 -37.42 18.20
N LYS A 444 1.73 -36.77 19.30
CA LYS A 444 1.78 -37.34 20.65
C LYS A 444 0.48 -38.06 21.00
N PRO A 445 0.51 -39.06 21.90
CA PRO A 445 -0.68 -39.77 22.35
C PRO A 445 -1.78 -38.84 22.87
N GLY A 446 -2.98 -38.96 22.31
CA GLY A 446 -4.07 -38.02 22.49
C GLY A 446 -4.60 -37.52 21.14
N ARG A 447 -5.44 -36.49 21.16
CA ARG A 447 -5.96 -35.84 19.93
C ARG A 447 -5.56 -34.39 19.80
N THR A 448 -5.35 -33.68 20.91
CA THR A 448 -4.88 -32.29 20.92
C THR A 448 -3.36 -32.25 20.83
N GLN A 449 -2.86 -31.42 19.92
CA GLN A 449 -1.46 -31.35 19.51
C GLN A 449 -1.01 -29.89 19.48
N GLU A 450 0.28 -29.64 19.72
CA GLU A 450 0.89 -28.31 19.65
C GLU A 450 1.45 -28.03 18.25
N LEU A 451 1.19 -26.84 17.72
CA LEU A 451 1.77 -26.32 16.49
C LEU A 451 2.48 -24.99 16.80
N ILE A 452 3.75 -24.91 16.44
CA ILE A 452 4.58 -23.71 16.51
C ILE A 452 5.12 -23.44 15.10
N VAL A 453 5.18 -22.16 14.71
CA VAL A 453 5.83 -21.71 13.48
C VAL A 453 6.76 -20.56 13.85
N GLY A 454 8.05 -20.69 13.56
CA GLY A 454 8.97 -19.56 13.56
C GLY A 454 8.98 -18.93 12.18
N VAL A 455 9.06 -17.60 12.10
CA VAL A 455 9.18 -16.87 10.83
C VAL A 455 10.32 -15.85 10.91
N TYR A 456 11.01 -15.65 9.79
CA TYR A 456 11.97 -14.58 9.55
C TYR A 456 11.66 -13.92 8.21
N ASP A 457 11.55 -12.59 8.23
CA ASP A 457 11.32 -11.73 7.08
C ASP A 457 12.29 -10.54 7.17
N PRO A 458 13.25 -10.41 6.24
CA PRO A 458 14.15 -9.25 6.21
C PRO A 458 13.52 -8.03 5.50
N THR A 459 12.41 -8.22 4.78
CA THR A 459 11.82 -7.28 3.83
C THR A 459 12.90 -6.60 2.95
N ASP A 460 13.22 -5.33 3.17
CA ASP A 460 14.28 -4.58 2.48
C ASP A 460 15.36 -4.03 3.45
N ALA A 461 15.52 -4.64 4.62
CA ALA A 461 16.50 -4.24 5.63
C ALA A 461 17.92 -4.17 5.04
N ALA A 462 18.62 -3.06 5.26
CA ALA A 462 19.88 -2.72 4.57
C ALA A 462 21.06 -3.71 4.74
N ASN A 463 20.98 -4.65 5.69
CA ASN A 463 21.95 -5.74 5.88
C ASN A 463 21.30 -7.14 5.86
N GLY A 464 20.02 -7.24 5.50
CA GLY A 464 19.29 -8.49 5.33
C GLY A 464 19.59 -9.16 3.99
N GLU A 465 18.94 -10.29 3.75
CA GLU A 465 18.86 -10.83 2.39
C GLU A 465 17.85 -10.04 1.54
N ASN A 466 17.99 -10.09 0.22
CA ASN A 466 17.08 -9.48 -0.75
C ASN A 466 16.26 -10.60 -1.44
N PRO A 467 15.08 -10.97 -0.90
CA PRO A 467 14.15 -11.89 -1.54
C PRO A 467 13.20 -11.18 -2.52
N PRO A 468 12.36 -11.92 -3.25
CA PRO A 468 11.19 -11.36 -3.93
C PRO A 468 10.24 -10.72 -2.89
N ILE A 469 10.10 -9.39 -2.90
CA ILE A 469 9.30 -8.61 -1.94
C ILE A 469 8.18 -7.78 -2.58
N GLY A 470 8.23 -7.55 -3.89
CA GLY A 470 7.31 -6.66 -4.59
C GLY A 470 7.45 -5.20 -4.12
N LYS A 471 6.32 -4.55 -3.83
CA LYS A 471 6.27 -3.15 -3.35
C LYS A 471 6.47 -2.96 -1.84
N GLN A 472 6.66 -4.03 -1.05
CA GLN A 472 6.85 -3.95 0.40
C GLN A 472 8.14 -3.19 0.76
N ARG A 473 8.08 -2.17 1.63
CA ARG A 473 9.25 -1.44 2.15
C ARG A 473 9.07 -1.12 3.64
N LEU A 474 10.16 -1.18 4.41
CA LEU A 474 10.18 -0.80 5.82
C LEU A 474 9.92 0.70 6.05
N ASP A 475 10.17 1.53 5.04
CA ASP A 475 9.80 2.96 5.02
C ASP A 475 8.88 3.28 3.82
N PRO A 476 7.56 3.04 3.94
CA PRO A 476 6.62 3.19 2.82
C PRO A 476 6.37 4.66 2.46
N SER A 477 6.47 4.95 1.16
CA SER A 477 6.27 6.28 0.57
C SER A 477 6.03 6.18 -0.94
N GLY A 478 5.27 7.13 -1.52
CA GLY A 478 4.97 7.17 -2.94
C GLY A 478 4.28 5.89 -3.43
N ILE A 479 4.95 5.17 -4.34
CA ILE A 479 4.50 3.90 -4.93
C ILE A 479 4.89 2.64 -4.12
N TRP A 480 5.41 2.80 -2.90
CA TRP A 480 5.87 1.71 -2.03
C TRP A 480 5.02 1.60 -0.76
N TYR A 481 4.72 0.37 -0.33
CA TYR A 481 3.66 0.09 0.65
C TYR A 481 4.18 -0.63 1.91
N THR A 482 3.35 -0.62 2.95
CA THR A 482 3.60 -1.31 4.24
C THR A 482 4.01 -2.78 4.03
N PRO A 483 4.98 -3.32 4.80
CA PRO A 483 5.32 -4.75 4.77
C PRO A 483 4.14 -5.65 5.17
N SER A 484 4.23 -6.93 4.86
CA SER A 484 3.19 -7.94 5.08
C SER A 484 3.78 -9.29 5.46
N SER A 485 4.56 -9.28 6.54
CA SER A 485 5.30 -10.42 7.04
C SER A 485 4.41 -11.49 7.68
N GLY A 486 4.93 -12.72 7.75
CA GLY A 486 4.31 -13.79 8.52
C GLY A 486 3.26 -14.62 7.77
N ILE A 487 2.32 -15.21 8.52
CA ILE A 487 1.35 -16.17 7.99
C ILE A 487 0.17 -15.44 7.33
N TRP A 488 0.36 -14.99 6.09
CA TRP A 488 -0.62 -14.18 5.35
C TRP A 488 -1.60 -15.00 4.49
N GLN A 489 -1.42 -16.31 4.35
CA GLN A 489 -2.43 -17.19 3.74
C GLN A 489 -2.89 -18.33 4.66
N THR A 490 -4.01 -18.96 4.29
CA THR A 490 -4.70 -19.95 5.13
C THR A 490 -3.79 -21.12 5.53
N VAL A 491 -3.90 -21.52 6.78
CA VAL A 491 -3.30 -22.76 7.32
C VAL A 491 -4.40 -23.80 7.49
N TRP A 492 -4.17 -25.06 7.12
CA TRP A 492 -5.17 -26.12 7.28
C TRP A 492 -4.55 -27.53 7.33
N MET A 493 -5.32 -28.52 7.77
CA MET A 493 -4.88 -29.92 7.83
C MET A 493 -5.84 -30.90 7.15
N GLU A 494 -5.32 -32.00 6.61
CA GLU A 494 -6.05 -33.00 5.82
C GLU A 494 -5.64 -34.46 6.16
N PRO A 495 -6.58 -35.41 6.23
CA PRO A 495 -6.31 -36.83 6.42
C PRO A 495 -6.12 -37.54 5.06
N VAL A 496 -4.92 -37.43 4.50
CA VAL A 496 -4.57 -38.02 3.20
C VAL A 496 -4.37 -39.54 3.28
N ALA A 497 -4.48 -40.24 2.15
CA ALA A 497 -4.13 -41.67 2.07
C ALA A 497 -2.60 -41.88 2.14
N ALA A 498 -2.13 -43.13 2.31
CA ALA A 498 -0.71 -43.43 2.25
C ALA A 498 -0.10 -43.10 0.87
N ASP A 499 -0.76 -43.55 -0.20
CA ASP A 499 -0.53 -43.06 -1.58
C ASP A 499 -1.53 -41.93 -1.86
N HIS A 500 -1.07 -40.68 -1.93
CA HIS A 500 -1.90 -39.47 -2.16
C HIS A 500 -1.21 -38.48 -3.10
N VAL A 501 -1.99 -37.60 -3.74
CA VAL A 501 -1.48 -36.57 -4.67
C VAL A 501 -1.31 -35.22 -3.97
N ASP A 502 -0.14 -34.59 -4.08
CA ASP A 502 0.10 -33.24 -3.54
C ASP A 502 -0.35 -32.12 -4.50
N SER A 503 -0.23 -32.33 -5.82
CA SER A 503 -0.70 -31.38 -6.83
C SER A 503 -1.06 -32.06 -8.18
N LEU A 504 -1.92 -31.40 -8.95
CA LEU A 504 -2.36 -31.82 -10.29
C LEU A 504 -1.94 -30.76 -11.30
N ALA A 505 -1.02 -31.11 -12.22
CA ALA A 505 -0.79 -30.32 -13.42
C ALA A 505 -1.80 -30.73 -14.51
N LEU A 506 -2.55 -29.76 -15.02
CA LEU A 506 -3.65 -29.92 -15.98
C LEU A 506 -3.38 -29.04 -17.21
N THR A 507 -2.90 -29.65 -18.29
CA THR A 507 -2.41 -28.91 -19.47
C THR A 507 -3.30 -29.20 -20.69
N PRO A 508 -4.08 -28.23 -21.19
CA PRO A 508 -4.97 -28.42 -22.34
C PRO A 508 -4.22 -28.31 -23.67
N ASP A 509 -4.56 -29.19 -24.61
CA ASP A 509 -4.24 -29.09 -26.03
C ASP A 509 -5.57 -29.00 -26.80
N VAL A 510 -5.88 -27.79 -27.28
CA VAL A 510 -7.09 -27.49 -28.04
C VAL A 510 -7.07 -28.16 -29.42
N THR A 511 -5.90 -28.21 -30.07
CA THR A 511 -5.73 -28.75 -31.44
C THR A 511 -5.88 -30.27 -31.47
N ALA A 512 -5.35 -30.99 -30.48
CA ALA A 512 -5.56 -32.43 -30.35
C ALA A 512 -6.93 -32.80 -29.73
N GLY A 513 -7.60 -31.84 -29.09
CA GLY A 513 -8.79 -32.04 -28.27
C GLY A 513 -8.50 -32.90 -27.05
N THR A 514 -7.45 -32.59 -26.30
CA THR A 514 -7.04 -33.39 -25.11
C THR A 514 -6.64 -32.54 -23.92
N LEU A 515 -6.78 -33.10 -22.73
CA LEU A 515 -6.19 -32.58 -21.49
C LEU A 515 -5.12 -33.57 -21.02
N THR A 516 -3.90 -33.09 -20.81
CA THR A 516 -2.86 -33.86 -20.11
C THR A 516 -3.06 -33.70 -18.60
N VAL A 517 -3.19 -34.82 -17.90
CA VAL A 517 -3.38 -34.89 -16.44
C VAL A 517 -2.15 -35.54 -15.80
N ALA A 518 -1.39 -34.79 -15.01
CA ALA A 518 -0.18 -35.26 -14.35
C ALA A 518 -0.23 -35.06 -12.83
N PRO A 519 -0.55 -36.12 -12.05
CA PRO A 519 -0.44 -36.11 -10.59
C PRO A 519 1.02 -36.08 -10.12
N LYS A 520 1.37 -35.15 -9.21
CA LYS A 520 2.68 -35.01 -8.56
C LYS A 520 2.59 -35.37 -7.05
N GLY A 521 3.75 -35.54 -6.40
CA GLY A 521 3.86 -35.90 -4.97
C GLY A 521 3.62 -37.38 -4.62
N VAL A 522 3.16 -38.17 -5.60
CA VAL A 522 2.84 -39.59 -5.44
C VAL A 522 3.89 -40.47 -6.11
N ARG A 523 4.31 -41.56 -5.45
CA ARG A 523 5.24 -42.56 -6.02
C ARG A 523 4.70 -43.19 -7.30
N ASP A 524 5.59 -43.68 -8.15
CA ASP A 524 5.24 -44.31 -9.43
C ASP A 524 4.43 -45.61 -9.30
N GLY A 525 3.72 -45.94 -10.38
CA GLY A 525 2.98 -47.20 -10.52
C GLY A 525 1.65 -47.29 -9.76
N VAL A 526 1.26 -46.27 -9.00
CA VAL A 526 -0.06 -46.20 -8.33
C VAL A 526 -1.15 -46.04 -9.40
N PRO A 527 -2.26 -46.83 -9.38
CA PRO A 527 -3.33 -46.70 -10.37
C PRO A 527 -4.00 -45.32 -10.32
N VAL A 528 -4.16 -44.70 -11.49
CA VAL A 528 -4.84 -43.40 -11.65
C VAL A 528 -6.09 -43.58 -12.50
N THR A 529 -7.16 -42.87 -12.17
CA THR A 529 -8.33 -42.68 -13.04
C THR A 529 -8.81 -41.24 -12.95
N ALA A 530 -8.84 -40.55 -14.08
CA ALA A 530 -9.32 -39.17 -14.19
C ALA A 530 -10.60 -39.13 -15.06
N THR A 531 -11.63 -38.44 -14.57
CA THR A 531 -12.96 -38.39 -15.20
C THR A 531 -13.45 -36.94 -15.28
N ALA A 532 -13.71 -36.44 -16.48
CA ALA A 532 -14.23 -35.09 -16.70
C ALA A 532 -15.75 -35.08 -16.91
N TYR A 533 -16.39 -34.00 -16.46
CA TYR A 533 -17.82 -33.77 -16.54
C TYR A 533 -18.13 -32.35 -17.04
N GLU A 534 -19.17 -32.23 -17.85
CA GLU A 534 -19.90 -30.99 -18.08
C GLU A 534 -21.06 -30.95 -17.08
N GLY A 535 -20.87 -30.27 -15.95
CA GLY A 535 -21.77 -30.32 -14.81
C GLY A 535 -22.02 -31.77 -14.34
N LYS A 536 -23.22 -32.30 -14.60
CA LYS A 536 -23.58 -33.69 -14.25
C LYS A 536 -23.28 -34.71 -15.36
N ARG A 537 -22.98 -34.27 -16.59
CA ARG A 537 -22.76 -35.14 -17.76
C ARG A 537 -21.30 -35.57 -17.84
N LYS A 538 -21.02 -36.86 -17.65
CA LYS A 538 -19.66 -37.39 -17.87
C LYS A 538 -19.28 -37.26 -19.35
N VAL A 539 -18.20 -36.53 -19.65
CA VAL A 539 -17.74 -36.31 -21.04
C VAL A 539 -16.55 -37.20 -21.42
N ALA A 540 -15.65 -37.49 -20.48
CA ALA A 540 -14.45 -38.28 -20.76
C ALA A 540 -13.98 -39.09 -19.54
N THR A 541 -13.19 -40.14 -19.78
CA THR A 541 -12.52 -40.93 -18.73
C THR A 541 -11.20 -41.47 -19.26
N VAL A 542 -10.14 -41.39 -18.46
CA VAL A 542 -8.84 -42.02 -18.74
C VAL A 542 -8.36 -42.78 -17.51
N SER A 543 -7.62 -43.86 -17.69
CA SER A 543 -7.02 -44.65 -16.62
C SER A 543 -5.57 -45.01 -16.98
N GLY A 544 -4.71 -45.08 -15.97
CA GLY A 544 -3.27 -45.25 -16.15
C GLY A 544 -2.58 -45.46 -14.80
N ARG A 545 -1.33 -45.02 -14.69
CA ARG A 545 -0.55 -45.04 -13.43
C ARG A 545 0.26 -43.76 -13.26
N THR A 546 0.62 -43.46 -12.03
CA THR A 546 1.60 -42.43 -11.68
C THR A 546 2.99 -42.77 -12.24
N GLY A 547 3.83 -41.76 -12.42
CA GLY A 547 5.11 -41.87 -13.16
C GLY A 547 4.97 -41.64 -14.67
N SER A 548 3.77 -41.33 -15.16
CA SER A 548 3.53 -40.91 -16.55
C SER A 548 2.28 -40.03 -16.63
N PRO A 549 2.24 -38.97 -17.46
CA PRO A 549 1.03 -38.18 -17.69
C PRO A 549 -0.09 -39.00 -18.36
N LEU A 550 -1.35 -38.69 -18.06
CA LEU A 550 -2.52 -39.33 -18.67
C LEU A 550 -3.19 -38.37 -19.66
N THR A 551 -3.36 -38.79 -20.92
CA THR A 551 -4.05 -37.98 -21.95
C THR A 551 -5.55 -38.26 -21.96
N LEU A 552 -6.34 -37.32 -21.48
CA LEU A 552 -7.81 -37.37 -21.45
C LEU A 552 -8.39 -36.68 -22.69
N LYS A 553 -8.99 -37.44 -23.62
CA LYS A 553 -9.56 -36.86 -24.86
C LYS A 553 -10.92 -36.20 -24.60
N ILE A 554 -10.98 -34.88 -24.81
CA ILE A 554 -12.19 -34.06 -24.77
C ILE A 554 -12.62 -33.79 -26.22
N ARG A 555 -13.53 -34.62 -26.75
CA ARG A 555 -14.12 -34.38 -28.08
C ARG A 555 -15.00 -33.13 -28.03
N ASP A 556 -14.98 -32.38 -29.12
CA ASP A 556 -15.91 -31.26 -29.37
C ASP A 556 -15.93 -30.26 -28.19
N ALA A 557 -14.72 -29.91 -27.73
CA ALA A 557 -14.51 -29.15 -26.51
C ALA A 557 -15.11 -27.75 -26.60
N ARG A 558 -16.04 -27.44 -25.69
CA ARG A 558 -16.39 -26.05 -25.36
C ARG A 558 -15.18 -25.37 -24.72
N LEU A 559 -14.71 -24.29 -25.34
CA LEU A 559 -13.48 -23.60 -24.98
C LEU A 559 -13.73 -22.53 -23.92
N TRP A 560 -12.71 -22.25 -23.11
CA TRP A 560 -12.74 -21.17 -22.13
C TRP A 560 -12.33 -19.84 -22.78
N SER A 561 -13.00 -18.76 -22.41
CA SER A 561 -12.77 -17.39 -22.86
C SER A 561 -13.35 -16.36 -21.87
N PRO A 562 -13.06 -15.05 -22.00
CA PRO A 562 -13.70 -14.02 -21.19
C PRO A 562 -15.23 -13.96 -21.26
N ASP A 563 -15.82 -14.36 -22.39
CA ASP A 563 -17.26 -14.27 -22.67
C ASP A 563 -17.98 -15.59 -22.40
N ASP A 564 -17.27 -16.71 -22.63
CA ASP A 564 -17.68 -18.05 -22.23
C ASP A 564 -16.61 -18.68 -21.33
N PRO A 565 -16.58 -18.38 -20.01
CA PRO A 565 -15.62 -18.92 -19.06
C PRO A 565 -15.96 -20.36 -18.66
N PHE A 566 -16.07 -21.24 -19.67
CA PHE A 566 -16.50 -22.61 -19.47
C PHE A 566 -15.42 -23.47 -18.80
N LEU A 567 -15.81 -24.17 -17.73
CA LEU A 567 -14.94 -25.04 -16.95
C LEU A 567 -15.58 -26.42 -16.78
N TYR A 568 -14.82 -27.47 -17.08
CA TYR A 568 -15.18 -28.86 -16.83
C TYR A 568 -14.82 -29.25 -15.39
N ASP A 569 -15.72 -29.95 -14.70
CA ASP A 569 -15.40 -30.57 -13.41
C ASP A 569 -14.56 -31.84 -13.65
N LEU A 570 -13.49 -32.02 -12.88
CA LEU A 570 -12.58 -33.16 -12.98
C LEU A 570 -12.54 -33.92 -11.65
N LYS A 571 -12.71 -35.25 -11.71
CA LYS A 571 -12.53 -36.13 -10.53
C LYS A 571 -11.37 -37.08 -10.79
N VAL A 572 -10.38 -37.07 -9.90
CA VAL A 572 -9.18 -37.90 -9.99
C VAL A 572 -9.12 -38.85 -8.80
N ALA A 573 -8.95 -40.13 -9.10
CA ALA A 573 -8.67 -41.19 -8.15
C ALA A 573 -7.21 -41.62 -8.30
N VAL A 574 -6.44 -41.60 -7.21
CA VAL A 574 -5.04 -42.04 -7.17
C VAL A 574 -4.91 -43.13 -6.10
N GLY A 575 -4.94 -44.39 -6.52
CA GLY A 575 -5.02 -45.54 -5.61
C GLY A 575 -6.27 -45.47 -4.73
N SER A 576 -6.10 -45.08 -3.47
CA SER A 576 -7.21 -44.85 -2.52
C SER A 576 -7.54 -43.37 -2.27
N ASP A 577 -6.66 -42.43 -2.63
CA ASP A 577 -6.92 -40.99 -2.54
C ASP A 577 -7.93 -40.53 -3.62
N ARG A 578 -8.72 -39.51 -3.30
CA ARG A 578 -9.81 -38.99 -4.13
C ARG A 578 -9.80 -37.46 -4.04
N VAL A 579 -9.62 -36.82 -5.18
CA VAL A 579 -9.60 -35.35 -5.29
C VAL A 579 -10.54 -34.86 -6.39
N GLY A 580 -11.20 -33.73 -6.14
CA GLY A 580 -11.91 -32.95 -7.15
C GLY A 580 -11.04 -31.80 -7.67
N SER A 581 -11.27 -31.39 -8.91
CA SER A 581 -10.55 -30.32 -9.60
C SER A 581 -11.44 -29.76 -10.72
N TYR A 582 -10.94 -28.79 -11.48
CA TYR A 582 -11.59 -28.31 -12.70
C TYR A 582 -10.54 -27.81 -13.70
N PHE A 583 -10.91 -27.71 -14.98
CA PHE A 583 -10.06 -27.16 -16.04
C PHE A 583 -10.88 -26.41 -17.10
N GLY A 584 -10.26 -25.42 -17.74
CA GLY A 584 -10.73 -24.82 -18.98
C GLY A 584 -9.94 -25.37 -20.17
N MET A 585 -10.58 -25.48 -21.34
CA MET A 585 -9.89 -25.82 -22.59
C MET A 585 -9.60 -24.53 -23.34
N ARG A 586 -8.35 -24.06 -23.36
CA ARG A 586 -7.97 -22.83 -24.10
C ARG A 586 -6.51 -22.82 -24.55
N SER A 587 -6.24 -22.21 -25.69
CA SER A 587 -4.89 -21.92 -26.20
C SER A 587 -4.66 -20.41 -26.31
N ILE A 588 -3.44 -19.97 -26.06
CA ILE A 588 -2.99 -18.57 -26.25
C ILE A 588 -1.67 -18.60 -27.04
N ALA A 589 -1.50 -17.69 -28.00
CA ALA A 589 -0.28 -17.55 -28.79
C ALA A 589 -0.10 -16.09 -29.27
N VAL A 590 1.04 -15.80 -29.88
CA VAL A 590 1.21 -14.66 -30.79
C VAL A 590 1.32 -15.21 -32.20
N GLU A 591 0.47 -14.72 -33.10
CA GLU A 591 0.42 -15.11 -34.52
C GLU A 591 0.50 -13.86 -35.39
N ASN A 592 0.98 -14.01 -36.64
CA ASN A 592 0.96 -12.89 -37.60
C ASN A 592 -0.40 -12.85 -38.31
N VAL A 593 -1.14 -11.76 -38.13
CA VAL A 593 -2.48 -11.55 -38.67
C VAL A 593 -2.42 -10.28 -39.52
N GLU A 594 -2.69 -10.41 -40.82
CA GLU A 594 -2.59 -9.32 -41.81
C GLU A 594 -1.28 -8.51 -41.71
N GLY A 595 -0.14 -9.21 -41.54
CA GLY A 595 1.19 -8.62 -41.40
C GLY A 595 1.57 -8.20 -39.97
N THR A 596 0.60 -8.09 -39.05
CA THR A 596 0.81 -7.60 -37.67
C THR A 596 0.93 -8.74 -36.67
N PRO A 597 1.93 -8.74 -35.75
CA PRO A 597 1.93 -9.63 -34.59
C PRO A 597 0.71 -9.35 -33.68
N ARG A 598 -0.18 -10.33 -33.57
CA ARG A 598 -1.39 -10.25 -32.73
C ARG A 598 -1.41 -11.34 -31.67
N THR A 599 -1.82 -11.00 -30.44
CA THR A 599 -2.16 -12.01 -29.44
C THR A 599 -3.46 -12.68 -29.84
N VAL A 600 -3.46 -14.02 -29.85
CA VAL A 600 -4.63 -14.82 -30.21
C VAL A 600 -5.05 -15.76 -29.08
N LEU A 601 -6.34 -15.75 -28.76
CA LEU A 601 -6.99 -16.69 -27.85
C LEU A 601 -7.84 -17.65 -28.68
N ASN A 602 -7.62 -18.96 -28.53
CA ASN A 602 -8.34 -20.01 -29.26
C ASN A 602 -8.32 -19.83 -30.80
N GLY A 603 -7.21 -19.29 -31.35
CA GLY A 603 -7.04 -19.03 -32.78
C GLY A 603 -7.79 -17.81 -33.32
N LYS A 604 -8.16 -16.85 -32.46
CA LYS A 604 -8.75 -15.55 -32.85
C LYS A 604 -7.97 -14.41 -32.19
N PRO A 605 -7.77 -13.26 -32.86
CA PRO A 605 -7.17 -12.09 -32.20
C PRO A 605 -7.95 -11.69 -30.95
N VAL A 606 -7.23 -11.25 -29.93
CA VAL A 606 -7.82 -10.75 -28.68
C VAL A 606 -7.01 -9.55 -28.19
N PHE A 607 -7.70 -8.48 -27.83
CA PHE A 607 -7.12 -7.35 -27.13
C PHE A 607 -7.29 -7.50 -25.62
N MET A 608 -6.20 -7.39 -24.86
CA MET A 608 -6.19 -7.57 -23.41
C MET A 608 -6.35 -6.21 -22.71
N MET A 609 -7.59 -5.83 -22.41
CA MET A 609 -7.91 -4.63 -21.64
C MET A 609 -7.92 -4.97 -20.15
N ALA A 610 -6.93 -4.45 -19.42
CA ALA A 610 -6.68 -4.76 -18.02
C ALA A 610 -6.65 -3.50 -17.13
N THR A 611 -6.75 -3.74 -15.83
CA THR A 611 -6.16 -2.88 -14.81
C THR A 611 -4.99 -3.57 -14.12
N LEU A 612 -4.11 -2.75 -13.57
CA LEU A 612 -3.11 -3.16 -12.59
C LEU A 612 -3.85 -3.44 -11.26
N ASP A 613 -3.58 -4.60 -10.65
CA ASP A 613 -4.12 -5.02 -9.35
C ASP A 613 -2.98 -5.39 -8.38
N GLN A 614 -2.60 -4.45 -7.51
CA GLN A 614 -1.61 -4.61 -6.44
C GLN A 614 -1.99 -5.69 -5.42
N GLY A 615 -3.29 -5.95 -5.22
CA GLY A 615 -3.79 -6.89 -4.21
C GLY A 615 -3.70 -6.43 -2.75
N PHE A 616 -3.50 -5.13 -2.49
CA PHE A 616 -3.42 -4.56 -1.13
C PHE A 616 -4.79 -4.12 -0.58
N TRP A 617 -4.92 -4.14 0.75
CA TRP A 617 -6.14 -3.83 1.51
C TRP A 617 -5.81 -2.99 2.75
N PRO A 618 -6.55 -1.92 3.09
CA PRO A 618 -6.17 -1.00 4.19
C PRO A 618 -6.23 -1.64 5.57
N ASP A 619 -7.01 -2.71 5.70
CA ASP A 619 -7.24 -3.47 6.93
C ASP A 619 -6.45 -4.79 6.98
N GLY A 620 -6.22 -5.44 5.84
CA GLY A 620 -5.54 -6.75 5.75
C GLY A 620 -4.21 -6.81 4.98
N LEU A 621 -3.73 -5.68 4.44
CA LEU A 621 -2.54 -5.56 3.57
C LEU A 621 -2.53 -6.60 2.44
N HIS A 622 -1.56 -7.53 2.36
CA HIS A 622 -1.59 -8.61 1.37
C HIS A 622 -2.85 -9.51 1.42
N THR A 623 -3.56 -9.56 2.54
CA THR A 623 -4.68 -10.48 2.75
C THR A 623 -6.03 -9.79 2.64
N ALA A 624 -6.76 -10.06 1.55
CA ALA A 624 -8.15 -9.60 1.40
C ALA A 624 -9.02 -10.01 2.61
N PRO A 625 -9.84 -9.14 3.23
CA PRO A 625 -10.56 -9.45 4.46
C PRO A 625 -11.42 -10.72 4.44
N SER A 626 -11.92 -11.13 3.27
CA SER A 626 -12.65 -12.39 3.08
C SER A 626 -12.63 -12.80 1.60
N ASP A 627 -13.00 -14.05 1.29
CA ASP A 627 -13.23 -14.50 -0.10
C ASP A 627 -14.27 -13.63 -0.84
N LYS A 628 -15.24 -13.06 -0.12
CA LYS A 628 -16.23 -12.13 -0.66
C LYS A 628 -15.61 -10.77 -1.05
N ALA A 629 -14.58 -10.32 -0.34
CA ALA A 629 -13.82 -9.10 -0.66
C ALA A 629 -12.86 -9.35 -1.84
N LEU A 630 -12.08 -10.43 -1.77
CA LEU A 630 -11.22 -10.93 -2.85
C LEU A 630 -11.98 -11.03 -4.18
N ALA A 631 -13.21 -11.56 -4.12
CA ALA A 631 -14.08 -11.73 -5.27
C ALA A 631 -14.92 -10.48 -5.62
N TYR A 632 -14.79 -9.36 -4.91
CA TYR A 632 -15.45 -8.10 -5.26
C TYR A 632 -14.64 -7.36 -6.32
N ASP A 633 -13.33 -7.18 -6.12
CA ASP A 633 -12.46 -6.46 -7.06
C ASP A 633 -12.52 -7.12 -8.44
N LEU A 634 -12.39 -8.45 -8.54
CA LEU A 634 -12.55 -9.20 -9.80
C LEU A 634 -13.96 -9.08 -10.43
N LYS A 635 -15.01 -8.86 -9.63
CA LYS A 635 -16.36 -8.58 -10.16
C LYS A 635 -16.47 -7.14 -10.65
N MET A 636 -15.77 -6.18 -10.03
CA MET A 636 -15.72 -4.80 -10.50
C MET A 636 -14.99 -4.68 -11.84
N HIS A 637 -13.90 -5.43 -12.07
CA HIS A 637 -13.26 -5.54 -13.39
C HIS A 637 -14.29 -5.90 -14.48
N LYS A 638 -15.04 -7.00 -14.32
CA LYS A 638 -16.10 -7.40 -15.28
C LYS A 638 -17.28 -6.42 -15.33
N ALA A 639 -17.62 -5.75 -14.22
CA ALA A 639 -18.70 -4.76 -14.19
C ALA A 639 -18.34 -3.49 -14.97
N MET A 640 -17.07 -3.10 -14.95
CA MET A 640 -16.48 -2.01 -15.74
C MET A 640 -16.06 -2.44 -17.16
N GLY A 641 -16.33 -3.67 -17.60
CA GLY A 641 -16.05 -4.15 -18.95
C GLY A 641 -14.61 -4.61 -19.24
N PHE A 642 -13.72 -4.67 -18.23
CA PHE A 642 -12.39 -5.25 -18.41
C PHE A 642 -12.49 -6.76 -18.70
N ASN A 643 -11.68 -7.26 -19.64
CA ASN A 643 -11.57 -8.68 -19.95
C ASN A 643 -10.31 -9.33 -19.35
N SER A 644 -9.41 -8.51 -18.76
CA SER A 644 -8.10 -8.93 -18.27
C SER A 644 -7.76 -8.27 -16.92
N VAL A 645 -6.75 -8.80 -16.23
CA VAL A 645 -6.13 -8.24 -15.01
C VAL A 645 -4.63 -8.48 -15.06
N ARG A 646 -3.81 -7.47 -14.72
CA ARG A 646 -2.39 -7.66 -14.42
C ARG A 646 -2.20 -7.70 -12.91
N LYS A 647 -1.87 -8.87 -12.38
CA LYS A 647 -1.59 -9.07 -10.96
C LYS A 647 -0.13 -8.70 -10.71
N HIS A 648 0.08 -7.46 -10.29
CA HIS A 648 1.37 -6.77 -10.32
C HIS A 648 2.26 -7.17 -9.14
N ILE A 649 3.44 -7.70 -9.46
CA ILE A 649 4.53 -8.18 -8.58
C ILE A 649 4.13 -8.78 -7.22
N LYS A 650 3.03 -9.56 -7.22
CA LYS A 650 2.45 -10.30 -6.08
C LYS A 650 1.82 -11.58 -6.63
N VAL A 651 1.85 -12.69 -5.91
CA VAL A 651 1.02 -13.89 -6.24
C VAL A 651 -0.12 -13.99 -5.24
N GLU A 652 -1.35 -14.23 -5.70
CA GLU A 652 -2.55 -14.35 -4.84
C GLU A 652 -2.83 -15.81 -4.43
N PRO A 653 -3.68 -16.07 -3.42
CA PRO A 653 -4.12 -17.43 -3.10
C PRO A 653 -4.85 -18.11 -4.29
N ASP A 654 -4.83 -19.46 -4.36
CA ASP A 654 -5.58 -20.25 -5.38
C ASP A 654 -7.07 -19.85 -5.52
N ARG A 655 -7.66 -19.25 -4.46
CA ARG A 655 -9.02 -18.68 -4.46
C ARG A 655 -9.20 -17.52 -5.45
N TRP A 656 -8.19 -16.66 -5.65
CA TRP A 656 -8.26 -15.50 -6.54
C TRP A 656 -8.27 -15.97 -8.01
N PHE A 657 -7.36 -16.87 -8.37
CA PHE A 657 -7.33 -17.50 -9.69
C PHE A 657 -8.62 -18.27 -10.00
N TYR A 658 -9.21 -18.97 -9.01
CA TYR A 658 -10.53 -19.57 -9.15
C TYR A 658 -11.63 -18.56 -9.50
N TRP A 659 -11.60 -17.36 -8.92
CA TRP A 659 -12.56 -16.32 -9.28
C TRP A 659 -12.30 -15.76 -10.69
N ALA A 660 -11.05 -15.54 -11.08
CA ALA A 660 -10.70 -15.14 -12.47
C ALA A 660 -11.12 -16.20 -13.50
N ASP A 661 -10.85 -17.48 -13.22
CA ASP A 661 -11.27 -18.64 -14.03
C ASP A 661 -12.79 -18.71 -14.20
N LYS A 662 -13.55 -18.43 -13.12
CA LYS A 662 -15.03 -18.48 -13.10
C LYS A 662 -15.71 -17.25 -13.68
N LEU A 663 -15.06 -16.08 -13.64
CA LEU A 663 -15.61 -14.81 -14.11
C LEU A 663 -15.24 -14.49 -15.56
N GLY A 664 -14.26 -15.19 -16.15
CA GLY A 664 -13.78 -14.88 -17.49
C GLY A 664 -12.91 -13.65 -17.51
N LEU A 665 -11.82 -13.69 -16.73
CA LEU A 665 -10.74 -12.70 -16.77
C LEU A 665 -9.45 -13.40 -17.20
N MET A 666 -8.77 -12.83 -18.19
CA MET A 666 -7.40 -13.22 -18.55
C MET A 666 -6.42 -12.59 -17.56
N VAL A 667 -5.48 -13.38 -17.05
CA VAL A 667 -4.52 -12.94 -16.04
C VAL A 667 -3.13 -12.86 -16.65
N TRP A 668 -2.50 -11.71 -16.48
CA TRP A 668 -1.05 -11.58 -16.55
C TRP A 668 -0.56 -11.71 -15.12
N GLN A 669 0.28 -12.73 -14.85
CA GLN A 669 0.82 -12.99 -13.52
C GLN A 669 2.28 -12.59 -13.49
N ASP A 670 2.58 -11.54 -12.73
CA ASP A 670 3.94 -11.06 -12.52
C ASP A 670 4.66 -11.89 -11.46
N MET A 671 5.96 -12.11 -11.65
CA MET A 671 6.84 -12.56 -10.57
C MET A 671 7.09 -11.38 -9.60
N PRO A 672 6.97 -11.55 -8.26
CA PRO A 672 7.31 -10.52 -7.29
C PRO A 672 8.76 -10.01 -7.45
N ALA A 673 8.94 -8.70 -7.49
CA ALA A 673 10.25 -8.08 -7.72
C ALA A 673 11.15 -8.15 -6.47
N MET A 674 12.46 -8.23 -6.69
CA MET A 674 13.48 -7.96 -5.66
C MET A 674 13.62 -6.45 -5.42
N THR A 675 14.34 -6.02 -4.38
CA THR A 675 14.52 -4.60 -4.03
C THR A 675 14.99 -3.76 -5.24
N ALA A 676 14.24 -2.69 -5.55
CA ALA A 676 14.58 -1.77 -6.64
C ALA A 676 15.93 -1.07 -6.40
N GLY A 677 16.67 -0.76 -7.47
CA GLY A 677 18.02 -0.17 -7.39
C GLY A 677 19.14 -1.10 -6.90
N VAL A 678 18.82 -2.28 -6.34
CA VAL A 678 19.81 -3.24 -5.82
C VAL A 678 20.16 -4.27 -6.88
N ASN A 679 21.45 -4.40 -7.19
CA ASN A 679 21.97 -5.48 -8.04
C ASN A 679 21.90 -6.83 -7.29
N PRO A 680 21.11 -7.83 -7.74
CA PRO A 680 20.90 -9.06 -6.98
C PRO A 680 22.14 -9.97 -7.01
N SER A 681 22.49 -10.49 -5.82
CA SER A 681 23.57 -11.48 -5.63
C SER A 681 23.22 -12.83 -6.25
N ALA A 682 24.22 -13.70 -6.46
CA ALA A 682 23.97 -15.05 -6.99
C ALA A 682 22.96 -15.86 -6.15
N THR A 683 22.94 -15.68 -4.83
CA THR A 683 21.97 -16.32 -3.92
C THR A 683 20.56 -15.73 -4.08
N ALA A 684 20.43 -14.41 -4.28
CA ALA A 684 19.15 -13.77 -4.56
C ALA A 684 18.59 -14.20 -5.92
N ARG A 685 19.43 -14.29 -6.96
CA ARG A 685 19.06 -14.82 -8.29
C ARG A 685 18.60 -16.28 -8.24
N ALA A 686 19.34 -17.14 -7.53
CA ALA A 686 18.96 -18.54 -7.34
C ALA A 686 17.66 -18.71 -6.52
N THR A 687 17.36 -17.74 -5.65
CA THR A 687 16.11 -17.65 -4.90
C THR A 687 14.96 -17.24 -5.82
N TYR A 688 15.14 -16.17 -6.59
CA TYR A 688 14.18 -15.65 -7.56
C TYR A 688 13.77 -16.72 -8.59
N GLU A 689 14.74 -17.41 -9.20
CA GLU A 689 14.46 -18.47 -10.18
C GLU A 689 13.77 -19.70 -9.55
N ARG A 690 13.99 -19.99 -8.26
CA ARG A 690 13.25 -21.04 -7.54
C ARG A 690 11.81 -20.62 -7.30
N GLU A 691 11.57 -19.43 -6.78
CA GLU A 691 10.22 -18.94 -6.44
C GLU A 691 9.39 -18.68 -7.71
N MET A 692 10.00 -18.18 -8.79
CA MET A 692 9.37 -18.10 -10.12
C MET A 692 9.00 -19.49 -10.66
N LYS A 693 9.84 -20.51 -10.45
CA LYS A 693 9.51 -21.89 -10.84
C LYS A 693 8.32 -22.43 -10.04
N GLN A 694 8.20 -22.10 -8.76
CA GLN A 694 7.10 -22.53 -7.89
C GLN A 694 5.78 -21.88 -8.32
N MET A 695 5.76 -20.56 -8.49
CA MET A 695 4.61 -19.80 -9.03
C MET A 695 4.07 -20.42 -10.34
N ILE A 696 4.97 -20.73 -11.27
CA ILE A 696 4.61 -21.37 -12.54
C ILE A 696 4.07 -22.79 -12.31
N ASP A 697 4.73 -23.64 -11.52
CA ASP A 697 4.32 -25.03 -11.29
C ASP A 697 3.00 -25.17 -10.51
N GLU A 698 2.68 -24.20 -9.67
CA GLU A 698 1.48 -24.17 -8.84
C GLU A 698 0.23 -23.73 -9.61
N HIS A 699 0.38 -22.72 -10.48
CA HIS A 699 -0.75 -22.15 -11.23
C HIS A 699 -0.76 -22.55 -12.73
N ILE A 700 0.09 -23.50 -13.15
CA ILE A 700 0.11 -24.09 -14.50
C ILE A 700 -1.28 -24.61 -14.95
N SER A 701 -2.13 -24.98 -13.99
CA SER A 701 -3.48 -25.51 -14.20
C SER A 701 -4.58 -24.43 -14.32
N SER A 702 -4.30 -23.15 -14.01
CA SER A 702 -5.29 -22.07 -14.02
C SER A 702 -5.54 -21.57 -15.46
N PRO A 703 -6.72 -21.78 -16.07
CA PRO A 703 -6.98 -21.34 -17.44
C PRO A 703 -6.97 -19.82 -17.61
N SER A 704 -7.30 -19.05 -16.56
CA SER A 704 -7.27 -17.58 -16.57
C SER A 704 -5.89 -17.01 -16.88
N ILE A 705 -4.81 -17.57 -16.30
CA ILE A 705 -3.45 -17.09 -16.59
C ILE A 705 -3.12 -17.37 -18.05
N VAL A 706 -2.88 -16.31 -18.81
CA VAL A 706 -2.48 -16.34 -20.22
C VAL A 706 -1.04 -15.90 -20.43
N MET A 707 -0.48 -15.15 -19.47
CA MET A 707 0.86 -14.55 -19.56
C MET A 707 1.60 -14.63 -18.22
N TRP A 708 2.89 -14.95 -18.28
CA TRP A 708 3.85 -14.75 -17.18
C TRP A 708 4.65 -13.47 -17.45
N VAL A 709 4.77 -12.56 -16.49
CA VAL A 709 5.64 -11.38 -16.58
C VAL A 709 6.85 -11.60 -15.69
N THR A 710 8.05 -11.68 -16.29
CA THR A 710 9.24 -12.13 -15.56
C THR A 710 10.00 -11.05 -14.80
N PHE A 711 9.74 -9.76 -15.07
CA PHE A 711 10.33 -8.59 -14.39
C PHE A 711 9.49 -7.31 -14.62
N ASN A 712 9.74 -6.26 -13.83
CA ASN A 712 9.14 -4.92 -13.95
C ASN A 712 10.22 -3.81 -13.83
N GLU A 713 10.21 -2.81 -14.71
CA GLU A 713 10.80 -1.45 -14.56
C GLU A 713 12.23 -1.36 -13.97
N GLY A 714 13.11 -2.31 -14.30
CA GLY A 714 14.49 -2.32 -13.79
C GLY A 714 14.67 -2.92 -12.38
N TRP A 715 13.59 -3.26 -11.67
CA TRP A 715 13.62 -3.63 -10.26
C TRP A 715 14.19 -5.04 -10.05
N GLY A 716 15.44 -5.09 -9.57
CA GLY A 716 16.17 -6.34 -9.37
C GLY A 716 16.44 -7.14 -10.66
N GLN A 717 16.37 -6.52 -11.83
CA GLN A 717 16.49 -7.21 -13.11
C GLN A 717 17.89 -7.80 -13.35
N TYR A 718 17.94 -8.98 -13.97
CA TYR A 718 19.18 -9.62 -14.43
C TYR A 718 18.90 -10.66 -15.53
N ASP A 719 19.88 -10.88 -16.40
CA ASP A 719 19.85 -11.89 -17.49
C ASP A 719 18.52 -11.96 -18.26
N VAL A 720 17.82 -10.83 -18.47
CA VAL A 720 16.37 -10.77 -18.78
C VAL A 720 15.95 -11.72 -19.91
N GLY A 721 16.69 -11.74 -21.02
CA GLY A 721 16.43 -12.63 -22.15
C GLY A 721 16.52 -14.13 -21.84
N ARG A 722 17.39 -14.52 -20.90
CA ARG A 722 17.55 -15.89 -20.37
C ARG A 722 16.39 -16.25 -19.45
N ILE A 723 16.00 -15.37 -18.53
CA ILE A 723 14.93 -15.61 -17.57
C ILE A 723 13.59 -15.84 -18.28
N ALA A 724 13.26 -15.00 -19.27
CA ALA A 724 12.06 -15.17 -20.08
C ALA A 724 12.08 -16.48 -20.89
N ALA A 725 13.22 -16.83 -21.50
CA ALA A 725 13.38 -18.12 -22.20
C ALA A 725 13.26 -19.32 -21.22
N GLN A 726 13.73 -19.16 -19.98
CA GLN A 726 13.63 -20.18 -18.95
C GLN A 726 12.20 -20.39 -18.46
N ALA A 727 11.43 -19.31 -18.28
CA ALA A 727 10.00 -19.37 -17.97
C ALA A 727 9.21 -20.05 -19.11
N LYS A 728 9.45 -19.66 -20.37
CA LYS A 728 8.84 -20.28 -21.57
C LYS A 728 9.17 -21.77 -21.71
N ALA A 729 10.36 -22.19 -21.28
CA ALA A 729 10.76 -23.59 -21.27
C ALA A 729 10.12 -24.41 -20.13
N TRP A 730 9.68 -23.75 -19.04
CA TRP A 730 8.94 -24.39 -17.95
C TRP A 730 7.43 -24.48 -18.24
N ASP A 731 6.86 -23.46 -18.88
CA ASP A 731 5.49 -23.49 -19.40
C ASP A 731 5.40 -22.90 -20.83
N PRO A 732 5.40 -23.77 -21.87
CA PRO A 732 5.25 -23.33 -23.25
C PRO A 732 3.78 -23.01 -23.63
N THR A 733 2.81 -23.15 -22.71
CA THR A 733 1.37 -23.02 -22.99
C THR A 733 0.78 -21.64 -22.67
N ARG A 734 1.65 -20.69 -22.32
CA ARG A 734 1.33 -19.29 -22.00
C ARG A 734 2.30 -18.36 -22.71
N LEU A 735 1.94 -17.08 -22.77
CA LEU A 735 2.81 -16.00 -23.22
C LEU A 735 3.83 -15.64 -22.13
N VAL A 736 4.98 -15.09 -22.52
CA VAL A 736 5.96 -14.53 -21.60
C VAL A 736 6.26 -13.08 -21.99
N ASN A 737 6.05 -12.17 -21.05
CA ASN A 737 6.56 -10.80 -21.10
C ASN A 737 7.91 -10.78 -20.37
N ASN A 738 8.98 -10.41 -21.07
CA ASN A 738 10.34 -10.53 -20.55
C ASN A 738 10.63 -9.45 -19.50
N GLN A 739 10.17 -8.22 -19.72
CA GLN A 739 10.13 -7.15 -18.72
C GLN A 739 9.01 -6.16 -19.05
N SER A 740 8.14 -5.87 -18.08
CA SER A 740 7.19 -4.75 -18.17
C SER A 740 7.95 -3.42 -18.06
N GLY A 741 7.61 -2.45 -18.91
CA GLY A 741 8.21 -1.12 -18.91
C GLY A 741 9.61 -1.07 -19.53
N LEU A 742 9.71 -1.30 -20.85
CA LEU A 742 10.97 -1.20 -21.60
C LEU A 742 11.63 0.18 -21.47
N ASN A 743 10.85 1.27 -21.47
CA ASN A 743 11.29 2.63 -21.17
C ASN A 743 12.08 2.79 -19.86
N LEU A 744 11.95 1.87 -18.90
CA LEU A 744 12.65 1.87 -17.61
C LEU A 744 13.64 0.70 -17.48
N GLY A 745 14.06 0.10 -18.59
CA GLY A 745 14.98 -1.02 -18.61
C GLY A 745 15.74 -1.20 -19.93
N ALA A 746 16.14 -2.42 -20.21
CA ALA A 746 16.71 -2.83 -21.49
C ALA A 746 16.00 -4.12 -21.95
N ASP A 747 15.64 -4.19 -23.22
CA ASP A 747 14.93 -5.35 -23.77
C ASP A 747 15.82 -6.60 -23.72
N GLY A 748 15.32 -7.66 -23.08
CA GLY A 748 15.94 -8.99 -23.13
C GLY A 748 15.92 -9.63 -24.53
N GLY A 749 15.15 -9.09 -25.48
CA GLY A 749 15.08 -9.54 -26.88
C GLY A 749 14.40 -10.90 -27.08
N THR A 750 13.62 -11.36 -26.10
CA THR A 750 12.95 -12.66 -26.08
C THR A 750 11.53 -12.55 -25.47
N GLY A 751 10.87 -13.68 -25.21
CA GLY A 751 9.45 -13.71 -24.86
C GLY A 751 8.53 -13.57 -26.09
N ASP A 752 7.25 -13.37 -25.82
CA ASP A 752 6.20 -13.19 -26.84
C ASP A 752 5.73 -11.73 -26.95
N ILE A 753 6.06 -10.90 -25.95
CA ILE A 753 5.55 -9.52 -25.76
C ILE A 753 6.69 -8.50 -25.83
N MET A 754 6.40 -7.30 -26.36
CA MET A 754 7.15 -6.08 -26.09
C MET A 754 6.23 -5.10 -25.37
N ASP A 755 6.74 -4.49 -24.29
CA ASP A 755 5.93 -3.80 -23.29
C ASP A 755 6.53 -2.44 -22.97
N GLU A 756 5.70 -1.38 -23.01
CA GLU A 756 6.10 0.00 -22.74
C GLU A 756 5.12 0.61 -21.72
N HIS A 757 5.63 1.35 -20.73
CA HIS A 757 4.81 2.09 -19.77
C HIS A 757 4.72 3.57 -20.20
N GLY A 758 3.55 4.18 -20.09
CA GLY A 758 3.32 5.57 -20.49
C GLY A 758 2.39 6.31 -19.54
N TYR A 759 2.91 7.31 -18.83
CA TYR A 759 2.16 8.09 -17.84
C TYR A 759 2.09 9.58 -18.22
N PRO A 760 0.91 10.23 -18.15
CA PRO A 760 -0.42 9.63 -17.99
C PRO A 760 -0.92 8.94 -19.28
N SER A 761 -0.37 9.32 -20.42
CA SER A 761 -0.76 8.85 -21.76
C SER A 761 -0.08 7.53 -22.11
N PRO A 762 -0.82 6.52 -22.60
CA PRO A 762 -0.25 5.23 -22.96
C PRO A 762 0.81 5.37 -24.06
N ALA A 763 1.82 4.49 -24.02
CA ALA A 763 2.90 4.42 -25.00
C ALA A 763 3.01 3.00 -25.57
N LEU A 764 3.53 2.88 -26.79
CA LEU A 764 3.94 1.60 -27.39
C LEU A 764 5.47 1.55 -27.50
N PRO A 765 6.10 0.35 -27.45
CA PRO A 765 7.53 0.20 -27.62
C PRO A 765 8.05 0.93 -28.87
N PRO A 766 9.03 1.85 -28.75
CA PRO A 766 9.38 2.78 -29.82
C PRO A 766 10.04 2.11 -31.04
N HIS A 767 10.54 0.88 -30.88
CA HIS A 767 11.24 0.13 -31.92
C HIS A 767 10.69 -1.31 -32.06
N PRO A 768 9.49 -1.51 -32.64
CA PRO A 768 8.89 -2.84 -32.83
C PRO A 768 9.77 -3.81 -33.65
N ASP A 769 9.91 -5.05 -33.17
CA ASP A 769 10.74 -6.07 -33.85
C ASP A 769 10.02 -6.87 -34.96
N GLY A 770 8.73 -6.61 -35.15
CA GLY A 770 7.88 -7.28 -36.15
C GLY A 770 7.53 -8.74 -35.84
N LYS A 771 7.78 -9.22 -34.62
CA LYS A 771 7.59 -10.63 -34.21
C LYS A 771 6.78 -10.77 -32.92
N ARG A 772 7.12 -9.98 -31.90
CA ARG A 772 6.43 -9.96 -30.60
C ARG A 772 5.22 -9.04 -30.66
N ALA A 773 4.21 -9.33 -29.84
CA ALA A 773 3.02 -8.51 -29.73
C ALA A 773 3.32 -7.28 -28.86
N LEU A 774 2.96 -6.09 -29.33
CA LEU A 774 3.17 -4.82 -28.62
C LEU A 774 2.04 -4.58 -27.61
N VAL A 775 2.35 -4.16 -26.39
CA VAL A 775 1.36 -3.77 -25.37
C VAL A 775 1.74 -2.46 -24.67
N MET A 776 0.74 -1.78 -24.11
CA MET A 776 0.89 -0.63 -23.24
C MET A 776 0.78 -1.14 -21.78
N GLY A 777 1.92 -1.55 -21.22
CA GLY A 777 2.01 -2.40 -20.03
C GLY A 777 1.60 -1.74 -18.72
N GLU A 778 1.62 -0.40 -18.68
CA GLU A 778 1.00 0.48 -17.70
C GLU A 778 0.67 1.85 -18.33
N TYR A 779 -0.46 2.45 -17.96
CA TYR A 779 -0.80 3.85 -18.24
C TYR A 779 -1.86 4.39 -17.26
N GLY A 780 -2.18 5.69 -17.37
CA GLY A 780 -3.26 6.31 -16.59
C GLY A 780 -2.74 7.18 -15.46
N GLY A 781 -2.88 6.74 -14.21
CA GLY A 781 -2.38 7.52 -13.07
C GLY A 781 -3.25 8.73 -12.68
N LEU A 782 -4.52 8.75 -13.11
CA LEU A 782 -5.48 9.85 -12.85
C LEU A 782 -5.88 9.88 -11.37
N GLY A 783 -5.20 10.73 -10.60
CA GLY A 783 -5.38 10.93 -9.17
C GLY A 783 -6.69 11.63 -8.86
N LEU A 784 -7.56 10.96 -8.10
CA LEU A 784 -8.74 11.57 -7.51
C LEU A 784 -8.83 11.19 -6.04
N ALA A 785 -8.38 12.09 -5.18
CA ALA A 785 -8.57 11.99 -3.74
C ALA A 785 -10.04 12.15 -3.37
N VAL A 786 -10.54 11.30 -2.47
CA VAL A 786 -11.91 11.36 -1.97
C VAL A 786 -11.89 11.60 -0.46
N PRO A 787 -12.47 12.71 0.07
CA PRO A 787 -12.56 12.96 1.50
C PRO A 787 -13.18 11.78 2.26
N GLY A 788 -12.60 11.43 3.41
CA GLY A 788 -12.99 10.26 4.20
C GLY A 788 -12.40 8.91 3.74
N HIS A 789 -11.83 8.84 2.54
CA HIS A 789 -11.42 7.57 1.92
C HIS A 789 -9.98 7.55 1.36
N ALA A 790 -9.32 8.71 1.21
CA ALA A 790 -7.91 8.82 0.87
C ALA A 790 -7.00 8.45 2.07
N TRP A 791 -5.79 7.95 1.79
CA TRP A 791 -4.76 7.69 2.80
C TRP A 791 -4.10 9.00 3.27
N SER A 792 -3.28 8.93 4.31
CA SER A 792 -2.70 10.15 4.91
C SER A 792 -1.51 10.73 4.12
N VAL A 793 -0.89 9.94 3.25
CA VAL A 793 0.16 10.34 2.30
C VAL A 793 -0.42 10.34 0.88
N GLN A 794 0.27 10.96 -0.08
CA GLN A 794 -0.24 11.24 -1.42
C GLN A 794 0.74 10.76 -2.50
N GLN A 795 0.21 10.21 -3.58
CA GLN A 795 0.86 10.05 -4.87
C GLN A 795 -0.21 10.05 -5.96
N SER A 796 0.03 10.84 -7.01
CA SER A 796 -0.72 10.88 -8.26
C SER A 796 0.24 11.16 -9.41
N TYR A 797 -0.17 10.90 -10.65
CA TYR A 797 0.58 11.29 -11.84
C TYR A 797 -0.05 12.52 -12.52
N VAL A 798 -1.38 12.65 -12.45
CA VAL A 798 -2.15 13.84 -12.81
C VAL A 798 -3.37 13.91 -11.89
N ASP A 799 -3.57 15.03 -11.20
CA ASP A 799 -4.81 15.28 -10.45
C ASP A 799 -5.96 15.69 -11.39
N VAL A 800 -7.17 15.17 -11.13
CA VAL A 800 -8.36 15.39 -11.97
C VAL A 800 -9.59 15.81 -11.17
N ASP A 801 -10.48 16.58 -11.80
CA ASP A 801 -11.71 17.07 -11.17
C ASP A 801 -12.74 15.91 -11.01
N PRO A 802 -13.34 15.70 -9.82
CA PRO A 802 -14.40 14.71 -9.64
C PRO A 802 -15.57 14.83 -10.63
N ALA A 803 -15.83 16.03 -11.18
CA ALA A 803 -16.85 16.25 -12.19
C ALA A 803 -16.44 15.79 -13.61
N THR A 804 -15.16 15.75 -13.94
CA THR A 804 -14.64 15.36 -15.27
C THR A 804 -14.01 13.97 -15.31
N TYR A 805 -13.69 13.36 -14.17
CA TYR A 805 -12.98 12.08 -14.03
C TYR A 805 -13.30 10.99 -15.08
N THR A 806 -14.58 10.79 -15.40
CA THR A 806 -15.01 9.79 -16.39
C THR A 806 -14.65 10.20 -17.83
N ASP A 807 -14.74 11.50 -18.15
CA ASP A 807 -14.41 12.06 -19.47
C ASP A 807 -12.89 12.07 -19.69
N ASP A 808 -12.12 12.34 -18.63
CA ASP A 808 -10.65 12.26 -18.64
C ASP A 808 -10.18 10.80 -18.82
N TYR A 809 -10.81 9.85 -18.12
CA TYR A 809 -10.57 8.42 -18.31
C TYR A 809 -10.88 7.98 -19.75
N LEU A 810 -12.04 8.38 -20.30
CA LEU A 810 -12.44 8.05 -21.67
C LEU A 810 -11.54 8.70 -22.72
N THR A 811 -10.94 9.87 -22.42
CA THR A 811 -9.93 10.49 -23.27
C THR A 811 -8.67 9.62 -23.36
N LYS A 812 -8.17 9.11 -22.22
CA LYS A 812 -7.05 8.16 -22.22
C LYS A 812 -7.39 6.82 -22.90
N LEU A 813 -8.65 6.39 -22.83
CA LEU A 813 -9.12 5.21 -23.57
C LEU A 813 -9.19 5.43 -25.10
N ALA A 814 -9.44 6.66 -25.56
CA ALA A 814 -9.33 6.99 -26.99
C ALA A 814 -7.87 6.95 -27.48
N GLU A 815 -6.92 7.35 -26.64
CA GLU A 815 -5.48 7.18 -26.91
C GLU A 815 -5.09 5.70 -27.00
N VAL A 816 -5.67 4.84 -26.16
CA VAL A 816 -5.54 3.36 -26.26
C VAL A 816 -6.04 2.82 -27.60
N HIS A 817 -7.20 3.26 -28.10
CA HIS A 817 -7.70 2.85 -29.43
C HIS A 817 -6.74 3.26 -30.56
N ALA A 818 -6.25 4.50 -30.52
CA ALA A 818 -5.30 5.03 -31.51
C ALA A 818 -3.94 4.30 -31.53
N LEU A 819 -3.55 3.63 -30.44
CA LEU A 819 -2.39 2.76 -30.37
C LEU A 819 -2.71 1.30 -30.77
N ALA A 820 -3.91 0.80 -30.47
CA ALA A 820 -4.37 -0.50 -30.95
C ALA A 820 -4.46 -0.57 -32.50
N CYS A 821 -4.82 0.56 -33.15
CA CYS A 821 -4.68 0.76 -34.60
C CYS A 821 -3.25 0.58 -35.12
N LYS A 822 -2.23 0.90 -34.31
CA LYS A 822 -0.80 0.80 -34.67
C LYS A 822 -0.18 -0.57 -34.30
N GLY A 823 -1.01 -1.56 -33.97
CA GLY A 823 -0.57 -2.91 -33.59
C GLY A 823 -0.49 -3.18 -32.09
N GLY A 824 -1.02 -2.29 -31.24
CA GLY A 824 -1.19 -2.56 -29.80
C GLY A 824 -2.18 -3.71 -29.55
N ASN A 825 -1.83 -4.61 -28.61
CA ASN A 825 -2.54 -5.86 -28.30
C ASN A 825 -3.11 -5.92 -26.88
N GLY A 826 -2.78 -4.96 -26.03
CA GLY A 826 -3.31 -4.86 -24.68
C GLY A 826 -2.92 -3.55 -24.03
N ALA A 827 -3.68 -3.15 -23.02
CA ALA A 827 -3.47 -1.94 -22.25
C ALA A 827 -3.81 -2.20 -20.78
N VAL A 828 -2.95 -1.76 -19.87
CA VAL A 828 -3.14 -1.91 -18.42
C VAL A 828 -3.31 -0.54 -17.78
N TYR A 829 -4.51 -0.22 -17.32
CA TYR A 829 -4.74 1.02 -16.58
C TYR A 829 -4.30 0.86 -15.11
N THR A 830 -3.49 1.78 -14.62
CA THR A 830 -3.11 1.87 -13.20
C THR A 830 -4.10 2.80 -12.49
N GLN A 831 -5.03 2.29 -11.65
CA GLN A 831 -5.24 0.90 -11.21
C GLN A 831 -6.70 0.60 -10.79
N ILE A 832 -7.03 -0.64 -10.40
CA ILE A 832 -8.41 -1.01 -10.01
C ILE A 832 -8.92 -0.28 -8.75
N ALA A 833 -8.05 -0.11 -7.75
CA ALA A 833 -8.36 0.56 -6.49
C ALA A 833 -7.14 1.31 -5.97
N ASP A 834 -7.35 2.40 -5.24
CA ASP A 834 -6.27 3.16 -4.57
C ASP A 834 -5.50 2.25 -3.62
N VAL A 835 -4.20 2.51 -3.44
CA VAL A 835 -3.34 1.75 -2.51
C VAL A 835 -2.39 2.67 -1.78
N GLU A 836 -2.61 2.78 -0.46
CA GLU A 836 -1.88 3.71 0.41
C GLU A 836 -1.78 5.10 -0.22
N GLY A 837 -0.58 5.58 -0.57
CA GLY A 837 -0.40 6.89 -1.18
C GLY A 837 -1.06 7.05 -2.56
N GLU A 838 -1.18 5.99 -3.35
CA GLU A 838 -1.60 6.08 -4.76
C GLU A 838 -3.12 6.29 -4.91
N LEU A 839 -3.52 7.46 -5.41
CA LEU A 839 -4.92 7.90 -5.58
C LEU A 839 -5.49 7.70 -7.00
N ASN A 840 -4.76 6.97 -7.83
CA ASN A 840 -4.99 6.69 -9.24
C ASN A 840 -6.01 5.55 -9.51
N GLY A 841 -6.58 4.96 -8.45
CA GLY A 841 -7.51 3.84 -8.54
C GLY A 841 -8.91 4.22 -8.99
N LEU A 842 -9.58 3.34 -9.73
CA LEU A 842 -10.99 3.49 -10.13
C LEU A 842 -11.98 3.36 -8.96
N ILE A 843 -11.50 2.91 -7.79
CA ILE A 843 -12.26 2.69 -6.54
C ILE A 843 -11.37 3.14 -5.37
N THR A 844 -11.93 3.65 -4.28
CA THR A 844 -11.16 4.00 -3.07
C THR A 844 -10.54 2.77 -2.40
N TYR A 845 -9.48 2.96 -1.61
CA TYR A 845 -8.67 1.87 -1.01
C TYR A 845 -9.53 0.96 -0.10
N ASP A 846 -10.53 1.51 0.60
CA ASP A 846 -11.51 0.78 1.41
C ASP A 846 -12.64 0.09 0.63
N ARG A 847 -12.64 0.24 -0.70
CA ARG A 847 -13.68 -0.19 -1.64
C ARG A 847 -15.08 0.33 -1.26
N ALA A 848 -15.18 1.56 -0.74
CA ALA A 848 -16.45 2.23 -0.44
C ALA A 848 -17.00 3.05 -1.62
N VAL A 849 -16.16 3.85 -2.28
CA VAL A 849 -16.56 4.75 -3.38
C VAL A 849 -15.97 4.25 -4.70
N VAL A 850 -16.80 4.15 -5.74
CA VAL A 850 -16.37 3.92 -7.13
C VAL A 850 -16.34 5.28 -7.82
N LYS A 851 -15.20 5.62 -8.44
CA LYS A 851 -14.94 6.97 -8.95
C LYS A 851 -15.58 7.28 -10.32
N PRO A 852 -15.50 6.40 -11.35
CA PRO A 852 -16.10 6.68 -12.65
C PRO A 852 -17.56 6.21 -12.74
N ASP A 853 -18.28 6.71 -13.76
CA ASP A 853 -19.52 6.08 -14.22
C ASP A 853 -19.21 4.71 -14.85
N VAL A 854 -19.49 3.65 -14.09
CA VAL A 854 -19.28 2.24 -14.46
C VAL A 854 -19.99 1.88 -15.78
N ALA A 855 -21.18 2.45 -16.06
CA ALA A 855 -21.92 2.12 -17.27
C ALA A 855 -21.27 2.76 -18.52
N ARG A 856 -20.80 4.01 -18.39
CA ARG A 856 -20.05 4.69 -19.47
C ARG A 856 -18.70 4.02 -19.75
N VAL A 857 -17.93 3.72 -18.70
CA VAL A 857 -16.64 3.01 -18.81
C VAL A 857 -16.83 1.63 -19.42
N ARG A 858 -17.81 0.85 -18.95
CA ARG A 858 -18.13 -0.47 -19.51
C ARG A 858 -18.45 -0.40 -21.01
N ALA A 859 -19.37 0.49 -21.41
CA ALA A 859 -19.78 0.59 -22.82
C ALA A 859 -18.60 0.97 -23.73
N ALA A 860 -17.66 1.78 -23.24
CA ALA A 860 -16.45 2.13 -23.98
C ALA A 860 -15.42 0.99 -24.04
N HIS A 861 -15.25 0.20 -22.97
CA HIS A 861 -14.41 -1.01 -23.01
C HIS A 861 -14.98 -2.10 -23.92
N GLU A 862 -16.28 -2.38 -23.85
CA GLU A 862 -16.94 -3.34 -24.74
C GLU A 862 -16.78 -2.90 -26.20
N ALA A 863 -17.03 -1.63 -26.53
CA ALA A 863 -16.84 -1.09 -27.87
C ALA A 863 -15.38 -1.12 -28.36
N LEU A 864 -14.40 -0.83 -27.48
CA LEU A 864 -12.98 -0.96 -27.80
C LEU A 864 -12.62 -2.41 -28.12
N ILE A 865 -12.91 -3.35 -27.21
CA ILE A 865 -12.51 -4.76 -27.31
C ILE A 865 -13.15 -5.41 -28.54
N ASP A 866 -14.44 -5.16 -28.81
CA ASP A 866 -15.16 -5.67 -29.98
C ASP A 866 -14.64 -5.12 -31.32
N ASP A 867 -13.94 -3.98 -31.31
CA ASP A 867 -13.31 -3.40 -32.49
C ASP A 867 -11.88 -3.88 -32.70
N VAL A 868 -11.03 -3.74 -31.68
CA VAL A 868 -9.59 -3.99 -31.83
C VAL A 868 -9.16 -5.44 -31.64
N SER A 869 -10.10 -6.34 -31.27
CA SER A 869 -9.94 -7.80 -31.37
C SER A 869 -10.29 -8.37 -32.76
N ARG A 870 -10.51 -7.52 -33.77
CA ARG A 870 -10.67 -7.95 -35.18
C ARG A 870 -9.30 -8.12 -35.85
N ALA A 871 -9.25 -8.91 -36.92
CA ALA A 871 -8.04 -9.04 -37.74
C ALA A 871 -7.60 -7.69 -38.34
N ILE A 872 -8.58 -6.87 -38.72
CA ILE A 872 -8.42 -5.45 -39.07
C ILE A 872 -9.50 -4.68 -38.28
N PRO A 873 -9.14 -3.82 -37.31
CA PRO A 873 -10.10 -2.99 -36.58
C PRO A 873 -10.71 -1.90 -37.47
N ALA A 874 -11.89 -1.37 -37.13
CA ALA A 874 -12.57 -0.40 -37.99
C ALA A 874 -12.00 1.02 -37.81
N GLY A 875 -11.81 1.73 -38.93
CA GLY A 875 -11.31 3.11 -38.93
C GLY A 875 -9.78 3.24 -38.82
N CYS A 876 -9.07 2.15 -38.52
CA CYS A 876 -7.61 2.09 -38.69
C CYS A 876 -7.29 1.89 -40.19
N VAL A 877 -6.62 2.87 -40.81
CA VAL A 877 -6.24 2.90 -42.23
C VAL A 877 -4.81 3.44 -42.37
#